data_AF-A0A261AIG0-F1
#
_entry.id   AF-A0A261AIG0-F1
#
_cell.length_a   1.000
_cell.length_b   1.000
_cell.length_c   1.000
_cell.angle_alpha   90.00
_cell.angle_beta   90.00
_cell.angle_gamma   90.00
#
_symmetry.space_group_name_H-M   'P 1'
#
loop_
_entity.id
_entity.type
_entity.pdbx_description
1 polymer ?
#
loop_
_entity_poly.entity_id
_entity_poly.type
_entity_poly.pdbx_seq_one_letter_code
_entity_poly.pdbx_strand_id
1 'polypeptide(L)'
;MVKPQGGTKASKKAQPPVFSHEFVIQNHGDIMSCIIMVFIVGLMFPFTNSISSMFIAPQYNGTYVVEAAGEGGQDREVYGYLSGLFDLPAVFFYSICWIVVHAVVQEYGLDKLTKKTHLSKVSTFKFGESFHQLFFVAYSLGHALFLISEQLENFIDIKRIWLGYPAEHRVMTASYKIFFLLQLAYWVHQFPEFYFQKLKREEIRQKTVQALVHIIFISAAYFLNFTRVGLVLIVLEYFTQLVFHIARLAHFLGRKTFSAPAFQAYNIIFILARFCSVILAVMTFWYGLRQAEQPFIDYSAGNFNTAVLRLNMLLGVVLLQLYLLYSFVAFHLGRFRDSAAKKEKKKANVAASQPKKEKKRQDSRMDQWDRRCRVATCTVNNWALDFRGNYERIVKTCSEASELGARIRLGPELEIPGYGCADHFFELDTERHSWEMLSKLVEKSKEWPNLLVITGLPTRFRSHHILGKSNYRINQLILGSSAKVGGVYLYANHRGCDGDRVYYDGASTIAQNGDLLAQIHQFDIEDTCVTTAIVDLSDNSTFRQMKSSNRGNASDQITVVPIRFEGNMIGGVKFNEKCTEPITNVEELQLSPIAELCHGPPAYLWTYLRRSGMAGYFIPLSGGQDSSAVAAMVRLMCEKVCGAVKRRRETDGGDDPAYYLGGKKVVEDPAELCNQVLFTCYMASEHSSDETRKCAEGLARNVNSNHSGIFIDTVVSSILKVFNVAYGFMPSFQSSDNRETMALQNIQARIRMVLAYLFAQLALVSHKRPGGLLVLGTANVDESLVGYLTKYDCSSADINPIGSVSKRDLRQFLEIAYEKYGMTALRSVIDSTPTAELRPLIDGKVSQTDEAEIGLTYDELSVIGRLRKPGGMGPYAMFLKLLTLWGDKYSVEEVEEKVRKFWWRYRVNRHKATVSTPAIHAENYSPDDHRNDHRPFLYPDFSYQFERIREKVEELKKSN
;
A
#
# COMPACT_ATOMS: atom_id res chain seq x y z
N MET A 1 -40.44 -4.35 -33.00
CA MET A 1 -40.97 -3.20 -32.22
C MET A 1 -41.46 -3.70 -30.87
N VAL A 2 -40.69 -3.50 -29.79
CA VAL A 2 -41.13 -3.16 -28.40
C VAL A 2 -39.87 -2.63 -27.69
N LYS A 3 -39.93 -1.40 -27.15
CA LYS A 3 -38.83 -0.72 -26.44
C LYS A 3 -38.55 -1.35 -25.07
N PRO A 4 -37.30 -1.41 -24.59
CA PRO A 4 -37.02 -1.52 -23.17
C PRO A 4 -36.94 -0.12 -22.53
N GLN A 5 -37.70 0.06 -21.46
CA GLN A 5 -37.72 1.25 -20.60
C GLN A 5 -36.42 1.38 -19.79
N GLY A 6 -36.07 2.64 -19.48
CA GLY A 6 -34.79 3.06 -18.93
C GLY A 6 -34.52 2.56 -17.51
N GLY A 7 -33.37 1.90 -17.35
CA GLY A 7 -32.66 1.74 -16.09
C GLY A 7 -31.52 2.74 -15.99
N THR A 8 -31.43 3.42 -14.86
CA THR A 8 -30.39 4.38 -14.50
C THR A 8 -28.98 3.81 -14.69
N LYS A 9 -28.12 4.57 -15.38
CA LYS A 9 -26.71 4.25 -15.67
C LYS A 9 -25.92 4.04 -14.37
N ALA A 10 -25.68 2.79 -13.98
CA ALA A 10 -24.60 2.43 -13.07
C ALA A 10 -23.27 2.60 -13.83
N SER A 11 -22.30 3.31 -13.23
CA SER A 11 -20.96 3.45 -13.81
C SER A 11 -20.34 2.06 -14.02
N LYS A 12 -20.04 1.70 -15.28
CA LYS A 12 -19.27 0.50 -15.60
C LYS A 12 -17.88 0.64 -14.99
N LYS A 13 -17.62 -0.04 -13.86
CA LYS A 13 -16.24 -0.31 -13.41
C LYS A 13 -15.56 -1.10 -14.52
N ALA A 14 -14.36 -0.70 -14.93
CA ALA A 14 -13.55 -1.45 -15.88
C ALA A 14 -13.34 -2.88 -15.35
N GLN A 15 -13.58 -3.88 -16.18
CA GLN A 15 -13.31 -5.27 -15.80
C GLN A 15 -11.81 -5.45 -15.59
N PRO A 16 -11.39 -6.12 -14.50
CA PRO A 16 -9.98 -6.36 -14.23
C PRO A 16 -9.36 -7.23 -15.35
N PRO A 17 -8.05 -7.08 -15.65
CA PRO A 17 -7.38 -7.86 -16.70
C PRO A 17 -7.54 -9.37 -16.48
N VAL A 18 -7.77 -10.14 -17.55
CA VAL A 18 -7.91 -11.60 -17.50
C VAL A 18 -6.67 -12.21 -16.81
N PHE A 19 -6.89 -13.14 -15.88
CA PHE A 19 -5.88 -13.74 -14.97
C PHE A 19 -5.22 -12.81 -13.93
N SER A 20 -5.60 -11.53 -13.83
CA SER A 20 -5.19 -10.72 -12.68
C SER A 20 -5.77 -11.28 -11.38
N HIS A 21 -5.11 -11.00 -10.27
CA HIS A 21 -5.58 -11.38 -8.93
C HIS A 21 -7.02 -10.90 -8.66
N GLU A 22 -7.39 -9.72 -9.18
CA GLU A 22 -8.73 -9.17 -9.03
C GLU A 22 -9.76 -9.82 -9.97
N PHE A 23 -9.34 -10.27 -11.16
CA PHE A 23 -10.18 -11.05 -12.07
C PHE A 23 -10.51 -12.43 -11.53
N VAL A 24 -9.53 -13.14 -10.96
CA VAL A 24 -9.75 -14.45 -10.34
C VAL A 24 -10.73 -14.35 -9.19
N ILE A 25 -10.61 -13.32 -8.33
CA ILE A 25 -11.54 -13.12 -7.22
C ILE A 25 -12.95 -12.74 -7.71
N GLN A 26 -13.08 -11.90 -8.74
CA GLN A 26 -14.41 -11.49 -9.23
C GLN A 26 -15.16 -12.61 -9.94
N ASN A 27 -14.45 -13.51 -10.63
CA ASN A 27 -15.05 -14.56 -11.46
C ASN A 27 -14.83 -15.97 -10.88
N HIS A 28 -14.53 -16.10 -9.58
CA HIS A 28 -14.20 -17.39 -8.97
C HIS A 28 -15.32 -18.43 -9.11
N GLY A 29 -16.59 -18.02 -9.02
CA GLY A 29 -17.74 -18.91 -9.24
C GLY A 29 -17.76 -19.53 -10.65
N ASP A 30 -17.52 -18.71 -11.69
CA ASP A 30 -17.49 -19.17 -13.08
C ASP A 30 -16.27 -20.06 -13.35
N ILE A 31 -15.09 -19.68 -12.84
CA ILE A 31 -13.85 -20.46 -12.98
C ILE A 31 -14.01 -21.84 -12.34
N MET A 32 -14.56 -21.90 -11.12
CA MET A 32 -14.79 -23.18 -10.43
C MET A 32 -15.87 -24.01 -11.12
N SER A 33 -16.87 -23.37 -11.73
CA SER A 33 -17.87 -24.07 -12.56
C SER A 33 -17.24 -24.71 -13.79
N CYS A 34 -16.31 -24.02 -14.47
CA CYS A 34 -15.55 -24.61 -15.58
C CYS A 34 -14.72 -25.82 -15.11
N ILE A 35 -14.09 -25.76 -13.94
CA ILE A 35 -13.33 -26.89 -13.38
C ILE A 35 -14.26 -28.08 -13.08
N ILE A 36 -15.46 -27.85 -12.53
CA ILE A 36 -16.47 -28.91 -12.34
C ILE A 36 -16.87 -29.53 -13.68
N MET A 37 -17.06 -28.72 -14.73
CA MET A 37 -17.40 -29.22 -16.06
C MET A 37 -16.32 -30.14 -16.62
N VAL A 38 -15.03 -29.93 -16.33
CA VAL A 38 -13.95 -30.83 -16.75
C VAL A 38 -14.16 -32.24 -16.17
N PHE A 39 -14.50 -32.35 -14.88
CA PHE A 39 -14.76 -33.66 -14.26
C PHE A 39 -16.01 -34.32 -14.85
N ILE A 40 -17.09 -33.55 -15.07
CA ILE A 40 -18.34 -34.07 -15.65
C ILE A 40 -18.14 -34.53 -17.10
N VAL A 41 -17.51 -33.72 -17.94
CA VAL A 41 -17.18 -34.07 -19.33
C VAL A 41 -16.25 -35.27 -19.38
N GLY A 42 -15.31 -35.37 -18.43
CA GLY A 42 -14.44 -36.54 -18.31
C GLY A 42 -15.18 -37.86 -18.03
N LEU A 43 -16.42 -37.84 -17.52
CA LEU A 43 -17.25 -39.05 -17.42
C LEU A 43 -17.72 -39.55 -18.80
N MET A 44 -17.79 -38.68 -19.81
CA MET A 44 -18.31 -39.02 -21.14
C MET A 44 -17.30 -39.78 -22.01
N PHE A 45 -16.01 -39.74 -21.68
CA PHE A 45 -14.96 -40.41 -22.47
C PHE A 45 -14.42 -41.65 -21.73
N PRO A 46 -14.30 -42.82 -22.40
CA PRO A 46 -13.88 -44.07 -21.75
C PRO A 46 -12.55 -44.01 -21.01
N PHE A 47 -11.56 -43.27 -21.56
CA PHE A 47 -10.22 -43.17 -20.97
C PHE A 47 -10.19 -42.29 -19.70
N THR A 48 -10.99 -41.23 -19.64
CA THR A 48 -11.05 -40.31 -18.49
C THR A 48 -12.12 -40.71 -17.47
N ASN A 49 -13.05 -41.59 -17.83
CA ASN A 49 -14.16 -41.99 -16.99
C ASN A 49 -13.70 -42.52 -15.63
N SER A 50 -12.72 -43.43 -15.61
CA SER A 50 -12.19 -44.03 -14.37
C SER A 50 -11.55 -43.00 -13.42
N ILE A 51 -10.95 -41.93 -13.97
CA ILE A 51 -10.35 -40.85 -13.17
C ILE A 51 -11.45 -39.91 -12.68
N SER A 52 -12.34 -39.45 -13.57
CA SER A 52 -13.45 -38.56 -13.21
C SER A 52 -14.44 -39.18 -12.21
N SER A 53 -14.71 -40.48 -12.32
CA SER A 53 -15.61 -41.19 -11.40
C SER A 53 -15.10 -41.19 -9.97
N MET A 54 -13.77 -41.14 -9.76
CA MET A 54 -13.14 -41.06 -8.44
C MET A 54 -13.50 -39.76 -7.70
N PHE A 55 -13.69 -38.67 -8.44
CA PHE A 55 -14.03 -37.35 -7.89
C PHE A 55 -15.53 -37.18 -7.68
N ILE A 56 -16.38 -37.87 -8.45
CA ILE A 56 -17.83 -37.61 -8.47
C ILE A 56 -18.61 -38.66 -7.67
N ALA A 57 -18.23 -39.94 -7.75
CA ALA A 57 -18.98 -41.03 -7.13
C ALA A 57 -18.41 -41.37 -5.74
N PRO A 58 -19.24 -41.82 -4.77
CA PRO A 58 -18.75 -42.40 -3.54
C PRO A 58 -17.94 -43.68 -3.81
N GLN A 59 -16.76 -43.82 -3.21
CA GLN A 59 -15.87 -44.96 -3.43
C GLN A 59 -16.17 -46.14 -2.50
N TYR A 60 -15.50 -47.27 -2.67
CA TYR A 60 -15.64 -48.48 -1.81
C TYR A 60 -17.06 -49.07 -1.77
N ASN A 61 -17.76 -49.07 -2.90
CA ASN A 61 -19.05 -49.75 -3.03
C ASN A 61 -18.86 -51.27 -3.17
N GLY A 62 -19.73 -52.04 -2.53
CA GLY A 62 -19.68 -53.50 -2.60
C GLY A 62 -20.80 -54.15 -1.82
N THR A 63 -20.93 -55.47 -1.98
CA THR A 63 -21.79 -56.30 -1.14
C THR A 63 -20.96 -56.81 0.02
N TYR A 64 -21.40 -56.51 1.24
CA TYR A 64 -20.72 -56.89 2.48
C TYR A 64 -21.62 -57.78 3.31
N VAL A 65 -21.05 -58.83 3.89
CA VAL A 65 -21.75 -59.68 4.86
C VAL A 65 -21.75 -58.97 6.20
N VAL A 66 -22.93 -58.69 6.73
CA VAL A 66 -23.13 -58.09 8.05
C VAL A 66 -23.69 -59.15 8.98
N GLU A 67 -22.90 -59.53 9.98
CA GLU A 67 -23.35 -60.37 11.10
C GLU A 67 -24.38 -59.58 11.93
N ALA A 68 -25.59 -60.12 12.10
CA ALA A 68 -26.64 -59.45 12.86
C ALA A 68 -26.33 -59.49 14.36
N ALA A 69 -26.41 -58.34 15.05
CA ALA A 69 -26.14 -58.28 16.49
C ALA A 69 -27.25 -58.96 17.33
N GLY A 70 -27.04 -60.22 17.73
CA GLY A 70 -27.87 -60.98 18.68
C GLY A 70 -27.70 -62.50 18.58
N GLU A 71 -27.92 -63.25 19.67
CA GLU A 71 -27.90 -64.73 19.66
C GLU A 71 -28.96 -65.28 18.68
N GLY A 72 -28.51 -65.86 17.56
CA GLY A 72 -29.36 -66.50 16.54
C GLY A 72 -29.60 -65.71 15.25
N GLY A 73 -28.89 -64.60 15.00
CA GLY A 73 -29.00 -63.84 13.76
C GLY A 73 -28.34 -64.54 12.55
N GLN A 74 -29.07 -64.69 11.44
CA GLN A 74 -28.49 -65.12 10.15
C GLN A 74 -27.69 -63.97 9.52
N ASP A 75 -26.55 -64.29 8.92
CA ASP A 75 -25.73 -63.37 8.13
C ASP A 75 -26.56 -62.76 6.99
N ARG A 76 -26.48 -61.43 6.85
CA ARG A 76 -27.19 -60.69 5.80
C ARG A 76 -26.17 -60.06 4.85
N GLU A 77 -26.30 -60.35 3.56
CA GLU A 77 -25.59 -59.62 2.51
C GLU A 77 -26.23 -58.25 2.30
N VAL A 78 -25.48 -57.19 2.57
CA VAL A 78 -25.93 -55.80 2.42
C VAL A 78 -25.03 -55.08 1.41
N TYR A 79 -25.63 -54.56 0.35
CA TYR A 79 -24.92 -53.66 -0.57
C TYR A 79 -24.76 -52.29 0.10
N GLY A 80 -23.52 -51.81 0.19
CA GLY A 80 -23.21 -50.55 0.85
C GLY A 80 -21.82 -50.02 0.52
N TYR A 81 -21.38 -49.05 1.30
CA TYR A 81 -20.13 -48.32 1.10
C TYR A 81 -19.31 -48.31 2.39
N LEU A 82 -18.01 -48.54 2.27
CA LEU A 82 -17.06 -48.39 3.38
C LEU A 82 -16.41 -46.99 3.37
N SER A 83 -15.79 -46.60 4.48
CA SER A 83 -14.94 -45.40 4.55
C SER A 83 -13.51 -45.70 4.09
N GLY A 84 -12.83 -44.75 3.44
CA GLY A 84 -11.41 -44.89 3.12
C GLY A 84 -10.78 -43.67 2.43
N LEU A 85 -9.46 -43.69 2.24
CA LEU A 85 -8.70 -42.54 1.75
C LEU A 85 -9.00 -42.17 0.29
N PHE A 86 -9.49 -43.10 -0.53
CA PHE A 86 -9.92 -42.79 -1.89
C PHE A 86 -11.19 -41.93 -1.96
N ASP A 87 -11.80 -41.60 -0.82
CA ASP A 87 -12.87 -40.60 -0.74
C ASP A 87 -12.35 -39.13 -0.75
N LEU A 88 -11.05 -38.91 -0.53
CA LEU A 88 -10.46 -37.55 -0.50
C LEU A 88 -10.63 -36.77 -1.82
N PRO A 89 -10.46 -37.37 -3.02
CA PRO A 89 -10.82 -36.73 -4.28
C PRO A 89 -12.27 -36.27 -4.35
N ALA A 90 -13.22 -37.04 -3.82
CA ALA A 90 -14.61 -36.65 -3.75
C ALA A 90 -14.84 -35.48 -2.79
N VAL A 91 -14.18 -35.46 -1.63
CA VAL A 91 -14.20 -34.30 -0.71
C VAL A 91 -13.66 -33.04 -1.40
N PHE A 92 -12.57 -33.16 -2.17
CA PHE A 92 -12.01 -32.07 -2.95
C PHE A 92 -12.98 -31.57 -4.02
N PHE A 93 -13.55 -32.47 -4.82
CA PHE A 93 -14.54 -32.13 -5.86
C PHE A 93 -15.75 -31.41 -5.27
N TYR A 94 -16.36 -31.97 -4.22
CA TYR A 94 -17.51 -31.34 -3.59
C TYR A 94 -17.15 -30.01 -2.89
N SER A 95 -15.88 -29.81 -2.49
CA SER A 95 -15.46 -28.50 -1.97
C SER A 95 -15.48 -27.42 -3.06
N ILE A 96 -15.13 -27.78 -4.31
CA ILE A 96 -15.26 -26.91 -5.48
C ILE A 96 -16.74 -26.64 -5.77
N CYS A 97 -17.59 -27.67 -5.71
CA CYS A 97 -19.04 -27.48 -5.82
C CYS A 97 -19.58 -26.50 -4.77
N TRP A 98 -19.10 -26.58 -3.52
CA TRP A 98 -19.49 -25.64 -2.47
C TRP A 98 -19.03 -24.20 -2.75
N ILE A 99 -17.88 -23.98 -3.40
CA ILE A 99 -17.46 -22.64 -3.84
C ILE A 99 -18.47 -22.07 -4.85
N VAL A 100 -18.91 -22.89 -5.81
CA VAL A 100 -19.91 -22.47 -6.80
C VAL A 100 -21.26 -22.19 -6.13
N VAL A 101 -21.73 -23.07 -5.24
CA VAL A 101 -22.96 -22.86 -4.47
C VAL A 101 -22.87 -21.58 -3.63
N HIS A 102 -21.72 -21.33 -2.98
CA HIS A 102 -21.48 -20.12 -2.21
C HIS A 102 -21.61 -18.86 -3.09
N ALA A 103 -20.97 -18.84 -4.25
CA ALA A 103 -21.06 -17.74 -5.21
C ALA A 103 -22.51 -17.50 -5.69
N VAL A 104 -23.25 -18.57 -6.00
CA VAL A 104 -24.66 -18.48 -6.42
C VAL A 104 -25.56 -17.96 -5.30
N VAL A 105 -25.39 -18.46 -4.06
CA VAL A 105 -26.15 -18.01 -2.88
C VAL A 105 -25.85 -16.54 -2.58
N GLN A 106 -24.59 -16.12 -2.74
CA GLN A 106 -24.16 -14.72 -2.61
C GLN A 106 -24.85 -13.82 -3.64
N GLU A 107 -24.75 -14.13 -4.94
CA GLU A 107 -25.26 -13.29 -6.02
C GLU A 107 -26.80 -13.23 -6.05
N TYR A 108 -27.45 -14.40 -5.98
CA TYR A 108 -28.90 -14.49 -6.20
C TYR A 108 -29.72 -14.40 -4.91
N GLY A 109 -29.15 -14.76 -3.77
CA GLY A 109 -29.80 -14.67 -2.46
C GLY A 109 -29.39 -13.41 -1.70
N LEU A 110 -28.15 -13.37 -1.24
CA LEU A 110 -27.69 -12.37 -0.28
C LEU A 110 -27.61 -10.97 -0.86
N ASP A 111 -27.09 -10.78 -2.08
CA ASP A 111 -26.95 -9.46 -2.70
C ASP A 111 -28.30 -8.83 -3.01
N LYS A 112 -29.30 -9.64 -3.41
CA LYS A 112 -30.68 -9.15 -3.60
C LYS A 112 -31.32 -8.75 -2.28
N LEU A 113 -31.09 -9.50 -1.21
CA LEU A 113 -31.64 -9.19 0.11
C LEU A 113 -30.95 -7.96 0.71
N THR A 114 -29.64 -7.87 0.58
CA THR A 114 -28.82 -6.73 1.04
C THR A 114 -29.18 -5.45 0.30
N LYS A 115 -29.46 -5.49 -1.01
CA LYS A 115 -29.94 -4.30 -1.75
C LYS A 115 -31.29 -3.78 -1.24
N LYS A 116 -32.13 -4.65 -0.66
CA LYS A 116 -33.44 -4.29 -0.09
C LYS A 116 -33.36 -3.83 1.37
N THR A 117 -32.29 -4.18 2.08
CA THR A 117 -32.10 -3.86 3.49
C THR A 117 -30.98 -2.85 3.63
N HIS A 118 -31.27 -1.62 4.08
CA HIS A 118 -30.28 -0.56 4.30
C HIS A 118 -29.37 -0.86 5.52
N LEU A 119 -28.63 -1.97 5.47
CA LEU A 119 -27.71 -2.41 6.50
C LEU A 119 -26.35 -1.72 6.36
N SER A 120 -25.71 -1.44 7.49
CA SER A 120 -24.34 -0.93 7.56
C SER A 120 -23.33 -1.93 7.02
N LYS A 121 -22.17 -1.49 6.51
CA LYS A 121 -21.16 -2.38 5.90
C LYS A 121 -20.73 -3.55 6.80
N VAL A 122 -20.59 -3.32 8.11
CA VAL A 122 -20.24 -4.36 9.10
C VAL A 122 -21.43 -5.30 9.36
N SER A 123 -22.64 -4.74 9.40
CA SER A 123 -23.87 -5.53 9.56
C SER A 123 -24.12 -6.38 8.33
N THR A 124 -23.90 -5.86 7.12
CA THR A 124 -23.99 -6.58 5.84
C THR A 124 -23.05 -7.78 5.82
N PHE A 125 -21.81 -7.63 6.27
CA PHE A 125 -20.86 -8.74 6.34
C PHE A 125 -21.30 -9.82 7.35
N LYS A 126 -21.67 -9.44 8.58
CA LYS A 126 -22.14 -10.36 9.62
C LYS A 126 -23.48 -11.03 9.28
N PHE A 127 -24.34 -10.29 8.57
CA PHE A 127 -25.58 -10.76 8.00
C PHE A 127 -25.30 -11.79 6.92
N GLY A 128 -24.38 -11.50 6.01
CA GLY A 128 -23.94 -12.41 4.97
C GLY A 128 -23.33 -13.71 5.50
N GLU A 129 -22.45 -13.62 6.48
CA GLU A 129 -21.92 -14.79 7.19
C GLU A 129 -23.04 -15.66 7.78
N SER A 130 -23.99 -15.03 8.49
CA SER A 130 -25.10 -15.76 9.10
C SER A 130 -26.05 -16.37 8.06
N PHE A 131 -26.18 -15.75 6.89
CA PHE A 131 -27.00 -16.24 5.79
C PHE A 131 -26.40 -17.49 5.14
N HIS A 132 -25.10 -17.49 4.84
CA HIS A 132 -24.42 -18.67 4.29
C HIS A 132 -24.38 -19.83 5.28
N GLN A 133 -24.11 -19.53 6.56
CA GLN A 133 -24.16 -20.55 7.62
C GLN A 133 -25.57 -21.11 7.80
N LEU A 134 -26.61 -20.26 7.77
CA LEU A 134 -28.00 -20.73 7.82
C LEU A 134 -28.32 -21.67 6.65
N PHE A 135 -27.92 -21.32 5.43
CA PHE A 135 -28.17 -22.13 4.24
C PHE A 135 -27.58 -23.54 4.39
N PHE A 136 -26.32 -23.64 4.80
CA PHE A 136 -25.65 -24.91 5.00
C PHE A 136 -26.22 -25.73 6.16
N VAL A 137 -26.50 -25.09 7.29
CA VAL A 137 -27.04 -25.76 8.47
C VAL A 137 -28.46 -26.27 8.20
N ALA A 138 -29.29 -25.51 7.47
CA ALA A 138 -30.63 -25.94 7.07
C ALA A 138 -30.57 -27.15 6.12
N TYR A 139 -29.69 -27.12 5.12
CA TYR A 139 -29.44 -28.27 4.24
C TYR A 139 -28.98 -29.50 5.04
N SER A 140 -27.99 -29.32 5.91
CA SER A 140 -27.38 -30.42 6.65
C SER A 140 -28.34 -31.06 7.65
N LEU A 141 -29.17 -30.27 8.34
CA LEU A 141 -30.23 -30.81 9.19
C LEU A 141 -31.31 -31.53 8.38
N GLY A 142 -31.71 -31.00 7.23
CA GLY A 142 -32.66 -31.67 6.34
C GLY A 142 -32.14 -33.04 5.88
N HIS A 143 -30.87 -33.12 5.46
CA HIS A 143 -30.24 -34.36 5.04
C HIS A 143 -30.07 -35.33 6.23
N ALA A 144 -29.63 -34.84 7.40
CA ALA A 144 -29.49 -35.70 8.58
C ALA A 144 -30.83 -36.27 9.07
N LEU A 145 -31.90 -35.46 9.07
CA LEU A 145 -33.25 -35.92 9.43
C LEU A 145 -33.79 -36.94 8.41
N PHE A 146 -33.50 -36.76 7.12
CA PHE A 146 -33.81 -37.74 6.10
C PHE A 146 -33.12 -39.09 6.39
N LEU A 147 -31.82 -39.09 6.69
CA LEU A 147 -31.09 -40.31 7.06
C LEU A 147 -31.64 -40.99 8.31
N ILE A 148 -31.97 -40.20 9.34
CA ILE A 148 -32.59 -40.72 10.56
C ILE A 148 -33.96 -41.32 10.25
N SER A 149 -34.74 -40.72 9.34
CA SER A 149 -36.05 -41.26 8.94
C SER A 149 -35.94 -42.55 8.12
N GLU A 150 -34.94 -42.65 7.23
CA GLU A 150 -34.69 -43.83 6.41
C GLU A 150 -34.20 -45.01 7.26
N GLN A 151 -33.45 -44.73 8.32
CA GLN A 151 -32.89 -45.72 9.25
C GLN A 151 -33.47 -45.59 10.66
N LEU A 152 -34.77 -45.35 10.77
CA LEU A 152 -35.42 -45.03 12.04
C LEU A 152 -35.17 -46.09 13.13
N GLU A 153 -35.11 -47.37 12.75
CA GLU A 153 -34.80 -48.48 13.64
C GLU A 153 -33.45 -48.35 14.36
N ASN A 154 -32.49 -47.62 13.81
CA ASN A 154 -31.16 -47.41 14.39
C ASN A 154 -31.12 -46.27 15.42
N PHE A 155 -32.17 -45.45 15.48
CA PHE A 155 -32.22 -44.23 16.31
C PHE A 155 -33.38 -44.21 17.31
N ILE A 156 -34.34 -45.16 17.23
CA ILE A 156 -35.43 -45.30 18.21
C ILE A 156 -34.91 -45.73 19.59
N ASP A 157 -33.99 -46.71 19.63
CA ASP A 157 -33.33 -47.14 20.86
C ASP A 157 -31.93 -46.50 20.97
N ILE A 158 -31.70 -45.75 22.05
CA ILE A 158 -30.42 -45.09 22.32
C ILE A 158 -29.23 -46.08 22.31
N LYS A 159 -29.44 -47.35 22.68
CA LYS A 159 -28.37 -48.36 22.67
C LYS A 159 -27.87 -48.67 21.26
N ARG A 160 -28.72 -48.56 20.23
CA ARG A 160 -28.35 -48.82 18.82
C ARG A 160 -27.41 -47.77 18.22
N ILE A 161 -27.17 -46.68 18.94
CA ILE A 161 -26.14 -45.69 18.59
C ILE A 161 -24.73 -46.29 18.67
N TRP A 162 -24.50 -47.31 19.50
CA TRP A 162 -23.21 -48.02 19.59
C TRP A 162 -23.31 -49.54 19.44
N LEU A 163 -24.50 -50.14 19.57
CA LEU A 163 -24.72 -51.56 19.32
C LEU A 163 -24.46 -51.89 17.84
N GLY A 164 -23.87 -53.05 17.57
CA GLY A 164 -23.51 -53.47 16.21
C GLY A 164 -22.22 -52.86 15.66
N TYR A 165 -21.48 -52.08 16.46
CA TYR A 165 -20.14 -51.63 16.09
C TYR A 165 -19.13 -52.79 16.19
N PRO A 166 -18.23 -52.99 15.20
CA PRO A 166 -18.05 -52.17 13.99
C PRO A 166 -18.87 -52.65 12.79
N ALA A 167 -19.40 -53.88 12.80
CA ALA A 167 -19.92 -54.60 11.63
C ALA A 167 -21.05 -53.85 10.91
N GLU A 168 -22.05 -53.33 11.63
CA GLU A 168 -23.16 -52.58 11.03
C GLU A 168 -22.83 -51.10 10.78
N HIS A 169 -21.79 -50.57 11.44
CA HIS A 169 -21.45 -49.13 11.40
C HIS A 169 -20.48 -48.79 10.28
N ARG A 170 -19.67 -49.78 9.87
CA ARG A 170 -18.72 -49.64 8.76
C ARG A 170 -19.40 -49.65 7.39
N VAL A 171 -20.57 -50.27 7.26
CA VAL A 171 -21.34 -50.34 6.00
C VAL A 171 -22.38 -49.23 5.97
N MET A 172 -22.22 -48.28 5.06
CA MET A 172 -23.10 -47.12 4.89
C MET A 172 -23.93 -47.22 3.62
N THR A 173 -25.14 -46.64 3.61
CA THR A 173 -25.86 -46.39 2.36
C THR A 173 -25.18 -45.25 1.58
N ALA A 174 -25.46 -45.14 0.28
CA ALA A 174 -24.91 -44.08 -0.55
C ALA A 174 -25.21 -42.69 0.02
N SER A 175 -26.46 -42.45 0.42
CA SER A 175 -26.92 -41.20 1.04
C SER A 175 -26.16 -40.90 2.33
N TYR A 176 -25.96 -41.91 3.18
CA TYR A 176 -25.27 -41.78 4.45
C TYR A 176 -23.79 -41.41 4.27
N LYS A 177 -23.12 -42.03 3.29
CA LYS A 177 -21.74 -41.70 2.95
C LYS A 177 -21.62 -40.29 2.34
N ILE A 178 -22.47 -39.96 1.37
CA ILE A 178 -22.48 -38.63 0.72
C ILE A 178 -22.70 -37.53 1.76
N PHE A 179 -23.54 -37.75 2.78
CA PHE A 179 -23.70 -36.81 3.88
C PHE A 179 -22.35 -36.42 4.51
N PHE A 180 -21.57 -37.38 5.00
CA PHE A 180 -20.27 -37.10 5.63
C PHE A 180 -19.28 -36.44 4.67
N LEU A 181 -19.23 -36.87 3.40
CA LEU A 181 -18.36 -36.26 2.40
C LEU A 181 -18.73 -34.80 2.14
N LEU A 182 -20.01 -34.48 2.03
CA LEU A 182 -20.49 -33.10 1.83
C LEU A 182 -20.25 -32.22 3.06
N GLN A 183 -20.32 -32.78 4.27
CA GLN A 183 -19.96 -32.05 5.49
C GLN A 183 -18.47 -31.69 5.50
N LEU A 184 -17.59 -32.65 5.22
CA LEU A 184 -16.14 -32.41 5.13
C LEU A 184 -15.81 -31.42 4.03
N ALA A 185 -16.40 -31.59 2.86
CA ALA A 185 -16.23 -30.70 1.72
C ALA A 185 -16.64 -29.26 2.04
N TYR A 186 -17.73 -29.07 2.80
CA TYR A 186 -18.13 -27.74 3.26
C TYR A 186 -17.09 -27.12 4.20
N TRP A 187 -16.55 -27.85 5.17
CA TRP A 187 -15.56 -27.22 6.05
C TRP A 187 -14.21 -26.98 5.35
N VAL A 188 -13.87 -27.76 4.32
CA VAL A 188 -12.69 -27.53 3.47
C VAL A 188 -12.86 -26.32 2.54
N HIS A 189 -14.05 -26.09 1.96
CA HIS A 189 -14.25 -24.95 1.04
C HIS A 189 -14.06 -23.58 1.73
N GLN A 190 -14.16 -23.52 3.06
CA GLN A 190 -13.95 -22.29 3.82
C GLN A 190 -12.54 -21.70 3.61
N PHE A 191 -11.51 -22.54 3.42
CA PHE A 191 -10.13 -22.05 3.28
C PHE A 191 -9.91 -21.22 1.99
N PRO A 192 -10.28 -21.71 0.78
CA PRO A 192 -10.30 -20.86 -0.41
C PRO A 192 -11.22 -19.64 -0.27
N GLU A 193 -12.37 -19.79 0.39
CA GLU A 193 -13.34 -18.69 0.53
C GLU A 193 -12.79 -17.53 1.38
N PHE A 194 -11.93 -17.81 2.37
CA PHE A 194 -11.24 -16.76 3.12
C PHE A 194 -10.40 -15.85 2.21
N TYR A 195 -9.82 -16.41 1.16
CA TYR A 195 -9.07 -15.69 0.14
C TYR A 195 -10.01 -14.91 -0.80
N PHE A 196 -11.08 -15.54 -1.31
CA PHE A 196 -12.04 -14.86 -2.21
C PHE A 196 -12.77 -13.69 -1.51
N GLN A 197 -13.08 -13.81 -0.22
CA GLN A 197 -13.73 -12.76 0.56
C GLN A 197 -12.78 -11.67 1.07
N LYS A 198 -11.46 -11.81 0.88
CA LYS A 198 -10.44 -10.89 1.39
C LYS A 198 -10.56 -10.64 2.90
N LEU A 199 -10.75 -11.71 3.68
CA LEU A 199 -10.93 -11.62 5.14
C LEU A 199 -9.69 -11.08 5.85
N LYS A 200 -9.88 -10.42 6.99
CA LYS A 200 -8.77 -9.97 7.85
C LYS A 200 -8.13 -11.16 8.54
N ARG A 201 -6.81 -11.09 8.80
CA ARG A 201 -6.05 -12.20 9.44
C ARG A 201 -6.62 -12.65 10.79
N GLU A 202 -7.14 -11.73 11.61
CA GLU A 202 -7.77 -12.07 12.90
C GLU A 202 -9.05 -12.90 12.72
N GLU A 203 -9.85 -12.56 11.72
CA GLU A 203 -11.09 -13.26 11.36
C GLU A 203 -10.77 -14.64 10.76
N ILE A 204 -9.73 -14.71 9.91
CA ILE A 204 -9.22 -15.98 9.36
C ILE A 204 -8.82 -16.93 10.50
N ARG A 205 -8.13 -16.45 11.54
CA ARG A 205 -7.72 -17.30 12.68
C ARG A 205 -8.92 -17.90 13.40
N GLN A 206 -9.93 -17.09 13.72
CA GLN A 206 -11.13 -17.56 14.43
C GLN A 206 -11.90 -18.59 13.60
N LYS A 207 -12.12 -18.29 12.31
CA LYS A 207 -12.85 -19.20 11.40
C LYS A 207 -12.07 -20.47 11.07
N THR A 208 -10.74 -20.39 11.00
CA THR A 208 -9.86 -21.56 10.81
C THR A 208 -9.99 -22.53 11.97
N VAL A 209 -9.99 -22.05 13.22
CA VAL A 209 -10.19 -22.92 14.39
C VAL A 209 -11.55 -23.61 14.33
N GLN A 210 -12.61 -22.89 13.96
CA GLN A 210 -13.94 -23.48 13.79
C GLN A 210 -13.96 -24.55 12.69
N ALA A 211 -13.42 -24.27 11.52
CA ALA A 211 -13.39 -25.22 10.40
C ALA A 211 -12.56 -26.47 10.74
N LEU A 212 -11.39 -26.32 11.36
CA LEU A 212 -10.53 -27.43 11.77
C LEU A 212 -11.21 -28.32 12.81
N VAL A 213 -11.91 -27.76 13.79
CA VAL A 213 -12.66 -28.55 14.78
C VAL A 213 -13.71 -29.42 14.08
N HIS A 214 -14.48 -28.87 13.14
CA HIS A 214 -15.46 -29.68 12.41
C HIS A 214 -14.80 -30.75 11.55
N ILE A 215 -13.73 -30.41 10.81
CA ILE A 215 -12.98 -31.39 10.00
C ILE A 215 -12.45 -32.54 10.86
N ILE A 216 -11.83 -32.24 12.00
CA ILE A 216 -11.24 -33.24 12.88
C ILE A 216 -12.32 -34.19 13.43
N PHE A 217 -13.41 -33.66 13.99
CA PHE A 217 -14.43 -34.49 14.63
C PHE A 217 -15.28 -35.27 13.61
N ILE A 218 -15.59 -34.69 12.46
CA ILE A 218 -16.33 -35.37 11.39
C ILE A 218 -15.44 -36.44 10.75
N SER A 219 -14.15 -36.18 10.53
CA SER A 219 -13.20 -37.17 10.02
C SER A 219 -13.01 -38.31 11.01
N ALA A 220 -12.89 -38.02 12.31
CA ALA A 220 -12.80 -39.04 13.34
C ALA A 220 -14.06 -39.93 13.38
N ALA A 221 -15.25 -39.33 13.29
CA ALA A 221 -16.50 -40.10 13.23
C ALA A 221 -16.59 -40.97 11.97
N TYR A 222 -16.14 -40.46 10.83
CA TYR A 222 -16.21 -41.15 9.54
C TYR A 222 -15.19 -42.29 9.41
N PHE A 223 -13.90 -42.02 9.66
CA PHE A 223 -12.82 -43.01 9.44
C PHE A 223 -12.75 -44.06 10.55
N LEU A 224 -13.23 -43.76 11.76
CA LEU A 224 -13.20 -44.71 12.89
C LEU A 224 -14.53 -45.49 13.02
N ASN A 225 -15.43 -45.36 12.04
CA ASN A 225 -16.75 -45.98 11.99
C ASN A 225 -17.68 -45.59 13.16
N PHE A 226 -17.47 -44.44 13.80
CA PHE A 226 -18.39 -43.88 14.81
C PHE A 226 -19.50 -43.04 14.16
N THR A 227 -20.05 -43.55 13.06
CA THR A 227 -20.91 -42.82 12.12
C THR A 227 -22.26 -42.46 12.73
N ARG A 228 -22.90 -43.39 13.45
CA ARG A 228 -24.21 -43.17 14.11
C ARG A 228 -24.13 -42.10 15.21
N VAL A 229 -23.16 -42.21 16.13
CA VAL A 229 -22.95 -41.18 17.18
C VAL A 229 -22.52 -39.84 16.58
N GLY A 230 -21.67 -39.87 15.53
CA GLY A 230 -21.28 -38.68 14.79
C GLY A 230 -22.48 -37.94 14.19
N LEU A 231 -23.41 -38.67 13.56
CA LEU A 231 -24.62 -38.09 12.97
C LEU A 231 -25.47 -37.37 14.04
N VAL A 232 -25.72 -38.01 15.19
CA VAL A 232 -26.52 -37.42 16.28
C VAL A 232 -25.84 -36.18 16.87
N LEU A 233 -24.52 -36.22 17.06
CA LEU A 233 -23.75 -35.07 17.56
C LEU A 233 -23.78 -33.89 16.56
N ILE A 234 -23.67 -34.17 15.25
CA ILE A 234 -23.79 -33.16 14.20
C ILE A 234 -25.19 -32.53 14.21
N VAL A 235 -26.26 -33.33 14.38
CA VAL A 235 -27.64 -32.81 14.48
C VAL A 235 -27.81 -31.87 15.67
N LEU A 236 -27.31 -32.25 16.85
CA LEU A 236 -27.38 -31.41 18.06
C LEU A 236 -26.63 -30.08 17.88
N GLU A 237 -25.45 -30.12 17.26
CA GLU A 237 -24.64 -28.93 16.97
C GLU A 237 -25.33 -28.01 15.96
N TYR A 238 -25.73 -28.56 14.81
CA TYR A 238 -26.33 -27.79 13.74
C TYR A 238 -27.71 -27.27 14.10
N PHE A 239 -28.52 -27.99 14.89
CA PHE A 239 -29.79 -27.46 15.39
C PHE A 239 -29.57 -26.22 16.27
N THR A 240 -28.54 -26.25 17.12
CA THR A 240 -28.14 -25.10 17.93
C THR A 240 -27.73 -23.90 17.05
N GLN A 241 -26.92 -24.15 16.01
CA GLN A 241 -26.48 -23.12 15.06
C GLN A 241 -27.65 -22.56 14.23
N LEU A 242 -28.63 -23.40 13.86
CA LEU A 242 -29.81 -23.00 13.09
C LEU A 242 -30.58 -21.91 13.84
N VAL A 243 -30.91 -22.17 15.11
CA VAL A 243 -31.66 -21.24 15.96
C VAL A 243 -30.86 -19.94 16.15
N PHE A 244 -29.54 -20.04 16.34
CA PHE A 244 -28.67 -18.87 16.46
C PHE A 244 -28.70 -17.99 15.20
N HIS A 245 -28.49 -18.56 14.02
CA HIS A 245 -28.41 -17.81 12.77
C HIS A 245 -29.77 -17.24 12.37
N ILE A 246 -30.88 -17.95 12.62
CA ILE A 246 -32.24 -17.40 12.48
C ILE A 246 -32.44 -16.19 13.40
N ALA A 247 -32.08 -16.30 14.68
CA ALA A 247 -32.22 -15.21 15.65
C ALA A 247 -31.39 -13.98 15.26
N ARG A 248 -30.16 -14.22 14.76
CA ARG A 248 -29.21 -13.18 14.32
C ARG A 248 -29.64 -12.51 13.02
N LEU A 249 -30.17 -13.25 12.04
CA LEU A 249 -30.73 -12.65 10.82
C LEU A 249 -31.98 -11.82 11.13
N ALA A 250 -32.89 -12.32 11.96
CA ALA A 250 -34.08 -11.57 12.38
C ALA A 250 -33.71 -10.28 13.14
N HIS A 251 -32.61 -10.30 13.91
CA HIS A 251 -32.06 -9.12 14.58
C HIS A 251 -31.69 -8.03 13.58
N PHE A 252 -30.90 -8.40 12.55
CA PHE A 252 -30.45 -7.46 11.53
C PHE A 252 -31.60 -6.96 10.65
N LEU A 253 -32.63 -7.78 10.40
CA LEU A 253 -33.85 -7.35 9.69
C LEU A 253 -34.79 -6.47 10.54
N GLY A 254 -34.39 -6.05 11.74
CA GLY A 254 -35.16 -5.15 12.60
C GLY A 254 -36.39 -5.80 13.27
N ARG A 255 -36.58 -7.12 13.13
CA ARG A 255 -37.71 -7.88 13.73
C ARG A 255 -37.46 -8.18 15.21
N LYS A 256 -37.39 -7.13 16.03
CA LYS A 256 -37.04 -7.21 17.46
C LYS A 256 -38.02 -8.05 18.29
N THR A 257 -39.31 -8.05 17.91
CA THR A 257 -40.36 -8.87 18.55
C THR A 257 -40.11 -10.37 18.43
N PHE A 258 -39.46 -10.81 17.35
CA PHE A 258 -39.09 -12.21 17.13
C PHE A 258 -37.65 -12.53 17.57
N SER A 259 -36.71 -11.61 17.34
CA SER A 259 -35.28 -11.85 17.62
C SER A 259 -34.97 -12.06 19.10
N ALA A 260 -35.60 -11.29 20.00
CA ALA A 260 -35.38 -11.41 21.44
C ALA A 260 -35.77 -12.79 22.02
N PRO A 261 -36.99 -13.31 21.80
CA PRO A 261 -37.34 -14.66 22.25
C PRO A 261 -36.52 -15.75 21.54
N ALA A 262 -36.17 -15.56 20.26
CA ALA A 262 -35.32 -16.51 19.54
C ALA A 262 -33.90 -16.64 20.14
N PHE A 263 -33.29 -15.53 20.57
CA PHE A 263 -32.01 -15.59 21.28
C PHE A 263 -32.11 -16.22 22.67
N GLN A 264 -33.24 -16.08 23.37
CA GLN A 264 -33.48 -16.77 24.63
C GLN A 264 -33.61 -18.27 24.42
N ALA A 265 -34.39 -18.69 23.42
CA ALA A 265 -34.50 -20.09 23.02
C ALA A 265 -33.13 -20.68 22.66
N TYR A 266 -32.33 -19.95 21.87
CA TYR A 266 -30.94 -20.34 21.57
C TYR A 266 -30.12 -20.57 22.83
N ASN A 267 -30.15 -19.68 23.83
CA ASN A 267 -29.34 -19.84 25.04
C ASN A 267 -29.70 -21.11 25.81
N ILE A 268 -30.99 -21.46 25.88
CA ILE A 268 -31.47 -22.69 26.54
C ILE A 268 -31.05 -23.92 25.72
N ILE A 269 -31.34 -23.90 24.41
CA ILE A 269 -31.02 -25.00 23.49
C ILE A 269 -29.51 -25.25 23.44
N PHE A 270 -28.69 -24.20 23.46
CA PHE A 270 -27.24 -24.32 23.43
C PHE A 270 -26.71 -25.13 24.62
N ILE A 271 -27.16 -24.78 25.84
CA ILE A 271 -26.77 -25.47 27.07
C ILE A 271 -27.27 -26.92 27.05
N LEU A 272 -28.54 -27.14 26.71
CA LEU A 272 -29.12 -28.48 26.61
C LEU A 272 -28.36 -29.35 25.60
N ALA A 273 -28.03 -28.81 24.43
CA ALA A 273 -27.26 -29.52 23.40
C ALA A 273 -25.86 -29.93 23.91
N ARG A 274 -25.18 -29.09 24.71
CA ARG A 274 -23.89 -29.45 25.32
C ARG A 274 -24.05 -30.62 26.29
N PHE A 275 -25.05 -30.55 27.18
CA PHE A 275 -25.33 -31.63 28.14
C PHE A 275 -25.69 -32.94 27.42
N CYS A 276 -26.62 -32.90 26.46
CA CYS A 276 -27.00 -34.07 25.67
C CYS A 276 -25.80 -34.67 24.93
N SER A 277 -24.90 -33.83 24.38
CA SER A 277 -23.70 -34.30 23.69
C SER A 277 -22.72 -35.01 24.64
N VAL A 278 -22.50 -34.47 25.85
CA VAL A 278 -21.65 -35.12 26.87
C VAL A 278 -22.28 -36.43 27.35
N ILE A 279 -23.59 -36.43 27.67
CA ILE A 279 -24.30 -37.63 28.10
C ILE A 279 -24.21 -38.71 27.03
N LEU A 280 -24.48 -38.37 25.77
CA LEU A 280 -24.38 -39.29 24.66
C LEU A 280 -22.96 -39.83 24.48
N ALA A 281 -21.94 -38.98 24.59
CA ALA A 281 -20.54 -39.40 24.49
C ALA A 281 -20.15 -40.36 25.63
N VAL A 282 -20.56 -40.08 26.87
CA VAL A 282 -20.33 -40.97 28.02
C VAL A 282 -21.06 -42.30 27.83
N MET A 283 -22.34 -42.27 27.44
CA MET A 283 -23.10 -43.50 27.19
C MET A 283 -22.46 -44.35 26.08
N THR A 284 -22.02 -43.73 24.99
CA THR A 284 -21.41 -44.39 23.84
C THR A 284 -20.01 -44.92 24.16
N PHE A 285 -19.09 -44.05 24.56
CA PHE A 285 -17.68 -44.39 24.69
C PHE A 285 -17.32 -44.96 26.06
N TRP A 286 -17.96 -44.57 27.17
CA TRP A 286 -17.61 -45.09 28.50
C TRP A 286 -18.30 -46.42 28.81
N TYR A 287 -19.60 -46.51 28.52
CA TYR A 287 -20.43 -47.67 28.86
C TYR A 287 -20.69 -48.62 27.68
N GLY A 288 -21.12 -48.10 26.54
CA GLY A 288 -21.58 -48.88 25.40
C GLY A 288 -20.46 -49.65 24.71
N LEU A 289 -19.56 -48.94 24.05
CA LEU A 289 -18.45 -49.51 23.31
C LEU A 289 -17.45 -50.26 24.21
N ARG A 290 -17.47 -50.04 25.53
CA ARG A 290 -16.66 -50.84 26.46
C ARG A 290 -16.93 -52.34 26.35
N GLN A 291 -18.17 -52.70 26.03
CA GLN A 291 -18.61 -54.11 25.95
C GLN A 291 -18.05 -54.82 24.71
N ALA A 292 -17.61 -54.08 23.70
CA ALA A 292 -17.04 -54.59 22.45
C ALA A 292 -15.57 -54.14 22.27
N GLU A 293 -14.87 -53.86 23.37
CA GLU A 293 -13.46 -53.40 23.36
C GLU A 293 -12.51 -54.53 22.95
N GLN A 294 -11.55 -54.20 22.09
CA GLN A 294 -10.49 -55.10 21.63
C GLN A 294 -9.09 -54.58 22.04
N PRO A 295 -8.10 -55.46 22.26
CA PRO A 295 -6.77 -55.04 22.71
C PRO A 295 -5.93 -54.35 21.61
N PHE A 296 -6.27 -54.52 20.33
CA PHE A 296 -5.59 -53.91 19.19
C PHE A 296 -6.60 -53.42 18.13
N ILE A 297 -6.13 -52.56 17.22
CA ILE A 297 -6.92 -52.07 16.07
C ILE A 297 -6.95 -53.16 15.00
N ASP A 298 -8.14 -53.55 14.58
CA ASP A 298 -8.34 -54.48 13.47
C ASP A 298 -8.83 -53.72 12.23
N TYR A 299 -7.88 -53.40 11.35
CA TYR A 299 -8.16 -52.72 10.08
C TYR A 299 -9.02 -53.56 9.12
N SER A 300 -8.93 -54.89 9.19
CA SER A 300 -9.69 -55.79 8.30
C SER A 300 -11.16 -55.87 8.71
N ALA A 301 -11.42 -55.96 10.02
CA ALA A 301 -12.76 -55.90 10.61
C ALA A 301 -13.31 -54.47 10.71
N GLY A 302 -12.49 -53.45 10.46
CA GLY A 302 -12.87 -52.04 10.64
C GLY A 302 -13.14 -51.69 12.11
N ASN A 303 -12.53 -52.44 13.04
CA ASN A 303 -12.67 -52.26 14.48
C ASN A 303 -11.56 -51.36 15.02
N PHE A 304 -11.89 -50.14 15.40
CA PHE A 304 -10.94 -49.19 15.99
C PHE A 304 -11.11 -49.07 17.51
N ASN A 305 -12.02 -49.83 18.11
CA ASN A 305 -12.45 -49.69 19.51
C ASN A 305 -11.47 -50.33 20.50
N THR A 306 -10.33 -49.67 20.69
CA THR A 306 -9.36 -49.95 21.76
C THR A 306 -9.61 -49.03 22.95
N ALA A 307 -9.18 -49.43 24.16
CA ALA A 307 -9.29 -48.59 25.37
C ALA A 307 -8.70 -47.18 25.17
N VAL A 308 -7.53 -47.10 24.54
CA VAL A 308 -6.83 -45.84 24.27
C VAL A 308 -7.65 -44.94 23.34
N LEU A 309 -8.08 -45.48 22.19
CA LEU A 309 -8.79 -44.68 21.19
C LEU A 309 -10.17 -44.25 21.68
N ARG A 310 -10.92 -45.16 22.31
CA ARG A 310 -12.23 -44.91 22.92
C ARG A 310 -12.19 -43.81 23.97
N LEU A 311 -11.23 -43.87 24.91
CA LEU A 311 -11.08 -42.86 25.95
C LEU A 311 -10.61 -41.51 25.40
N ASN A 312 -9.75 -41.49 24.38
CA ASN A 312 -9.35 -40.25 23.72
C ASN A 312 -10.51 -39.62 22.94
N MET A 313 -11.39 -40.41 22.30
CA MET A 313 -12.60 -39.88 21.66
C MET A 313 -13.56 -39.27 22.69
N LEU A 314 -13.78 -39.95 23.82
CA LEU A 314 -14.57 -39.41 24.93
C LEU A 314 -13.99 -38.10 25.44
N LEU A 315 -12.68 -38.08 25.74
CA LEU A 315 -11.98 -36.89 26.22
C LEU A 315 -12.08 -35.76 25.20
N GLY A 316 -11.87 -36.04 23.92
CA GLY A 316 -11.98 -35.07 22.84
C GLY A 316 -13.36 -34.42 22.79
N VAL A 317 -14.44 -35.21 22.80
CA VAL A 317 -15.81 -34.67 22.80
C VAL A 317 -16.08 -33.85 24.05
N VAL A 318 -15.69 -34.33 25.24
CA VAL A 318 -15.88 -33.61 26.52
C VAL A 318 -15.10 -32.29 26.52
N LEU A 319 -13.84 -32.28 26.12
CA LEU A 319 -13.02 -31.07 26.03
C LEU A 319 -13.61 -30.06 25.04
N LEU A 320 -14.14 -30.54 23.90
CA LEU A 320 -14.84 -29.68 22.95
C LEU A 320 -16.09 -29.06 23.57
N GLN A 321 -16.92 -29.83 24.27
CA GLN A 321 -18.12 -29.30 24.93
C GLN A 321 -17.77 -28.29 26.03
N LEU A 322 -16.71 -28.56 26.82
CA LEU A 322 -16.19 -27.63 27.83
C LEU A 322 -15.66 -26.34 27.21
N TYR A 323 -14.93 -26.43 26.09
CA TYR A 323 -14.44 -25.26 25.36
C TYR A 323 -15.59 -24.39 24.83
N LEU A 324 -16.62 -25.01 24.25
CA LEU A 324 -17.81 -24.30 23.76
C LEU A 324 -18.61 -23.67 24.90
N LEU A 325 -18.76 -24.37 26.03
CA LEU A 325 -19.43 -23.85 27.23
C LEU A 325 -18.63 -22.69 27.86
N TYR A 326 -17.31 -22.82 27.98
CA TYR A 326 -16.43 -21.75 28.44
C TYR A 326 -16.58 -20.51 27.55
N SER A 327 -16.54 -20.69 26.23
CA SER A 327 -16.71 -19.58 25.27
C SER A 327 -18.07 -18.90 25.41
N PHE A 328 -19.13 -19.68 25.63
CA PHE A 328 -20.49 -19.17 25.88
C PHE A 328 -20.60 -18.41 27.20
N VAL A 329 -20.05 -18.95 28.29
CA VAL A 329 -20.05 -18.30 29.61
C VAL A 329 -19.22 -17.02 29.59
N ALA A 330 -18.03 -17.04 28.98
CA ALA A 330 -17.20 -15.86 28.82
C ALA A 330 -17.92 -14.75 28.03
N PHE A 331 -18.63 -15.12 26.96
CA PHE A 331 -19.45 -14.19 26.18
C PHE A 331 -20.58 -13.55 27.01
N HIS A 332 -21.33 -14.36 27.78
CA HIS A 332 -22.42 -13.85 28.62
C HIS A 332 -21.92 -13.05 29.83
N LEU A 333 -20.82 -13.45 30.48
CA LEU A 333 -20.18 -12.69 31.55
C LEU A 333 -19.67 -11.34 31.06
N GLY A 334 -19.08 -11.28 29.87
CA GLY A 334 -18.72 -10.03 29.21
C GLY A 334 -19.93 -9.14 29.01
N ARG A 335 -21.03 -9.69 28.48
CA ARG A 335 -22.29 -8.96 28.29
C ARG A 335 -22.92 -8.50 29.61
N PHE A 336 -22.84 -9.31 30.67
CA PHE A 336 -23.31 -8.94 32.00
C PHE A 336 -22.48 -7.83 32.60
N ARG A 337 -21.14 -7.87 32.49
CA ARG A 337 -20.23 -6.79 32.91
C ARG A 337 -20.51 -5.50 32.15
N ASP A 338 -20.72 -5.56 30.83
CA ASP A 338 -21.08 -4.41 30.01
C ASP A 338 -22.45 -3.85 30.37
N SER A 339 -23.43 -4.71 30.66
CA SER A 339 -24.78 -4.31 31.06
C SER A 339 -24.83 -3.76 32.47
N ALA A 340 -24.01 -4.30 33.38
CA ALA A 340 -23.81 -3.82 34.75
C ALA A 340 -23.10 -2.46 34.73
N ALA A 341 -22.02 -2.30 33.96
CA ALA A 341 -21.33 -1.02 33.76
C ALA A 341 -22.25 0.03 33.13
N LYS A 342 -23.14 -0.35 32.20
CA LYS A 342 -24.18 0.53 31.66
C LYS A 342 -25.24 0.89 32.71
N LYS A 343 -25.66 -0.05 33.57
CA LYS A 343 -26.58 0.21 34.69
C LYS A 343 -25.94 1.07 35.78
N GLU A 344 -24.66 0.90 36.09
CA GLU A 344 -23.89 1.75 37.00
C GLU A 344 -23.70 3.15 36.42
N LYS A 345 -23.35 3.30 35.14
CA LYS A 345 -23.34 4.62 34.47
C LYS A 345 -24.71 5.28 34.49
N LYS A 346 -25.80 4.52 34.33
CA LYS A 346 -27.17 5.05 34.40
C LYS A 346 -27.58 5.41 35.83
N LYS A 347 -27.16 4.65 36.84
CA LYS A 347 -27.34 4.97 38.28
C LYS A 347 -26.49 6.16 38.71
N ALA A 348 -25.25 6.28 38.22
CA ALA A 348 -24.37 7.42 38.48
C ALA A 348 -24.91 8.72 37.86
N ASN A 349 -25.50 8.63 36.66
CA ASN A 349 -26.16 9.77 36.00
C ASN A 349 -27.47 10.19 36.69
N VAL A 350 -28.16 9.28 37.40
CA VAL A 350 -29.39 9.58 38.17
C VAL A 350 -29.06 10.01 39.62
N ALA A 351 -27.94 9.57 40.20
CA ALA A 351 -27.47 10.01 41.51
C ALA A 351 -26.83 11.41 41.47
N ALA A 352 -26.36 11.87 40.31
CA ALA A 352 -25.79 13.20 40.11
C ALA A 352 -26.85 14.33 40.00
N SER A 353 -28.15 14.03 40.09
CA SER A 353 -29.24 14.99 39.94
C SER A 353 -29.95 15.38 41.26
N GLN A 354 -29.21 15.53 42.36
CA GLN A 354 -29.71 16.24 43.55
C GLN A 354 -28.75 17.37 43.96
N PRO A 355 -29.28 18.57 44.30
CA PRO A 355 -28.46 19.77 44.45
C PRO A 355 -27.88 19.88 45.86
N LYS A 356 -26.56 20.04 45.98
CA LYS A 356 -25.92 20.54 47.21
C LYS A 356 -25.28 21.91 46.99
N LYS A 357 -25.99 22.87 47.60
CA LYS A 357 -25.70 24.25 48.01
C LYS A 357 -24.31 24.83 47.72
N GLU A 358 -24.40 25.96 47.04
CA GLU A 358 -23.42 27.03 46.87
C GLU A 358 -22.85 27.56 48.18
N LYS A 359 -21.53 27.81 48.19
CA LYS A 359 -20.92 29.09 48.58
C LYS A 359 -19.44 29.10 48.18
N LYS A 360 -19.00 30.24 47.61
CA LYS A 360 -17.67 30.57 47.04
C LYS A 360 -17.38 30.03 45.63
N ARG A 361 -18.15 30.50 44.63
CA ARG A 361 -17.78 30.36 43.22
C ARG A 361 -18.46 31.44 42.37
N GLN A 362 -18.15 32.70 42.66
CA GLN A 362 -18.83 33.83 42.03
C GLN A 362 -18.01 34.54 40.94
N ASP A 363 -16.72 34.19 40.73
CA ASP A 363 -15.89 34.77 39.65
C ASP A 363 -15.58 33.86 38.46
N SER A 364 -15.98 32.57 38.47
CA SER A 364 -15.60 31.61 37.40
C SER A 364 -16.76 31.11 36.53
N ARG A 365 -17.93 31.75 36.56
CA ARG A 365 -19.15 31.25 35.88
C ARG A 365 -19.31 31.71 34.42
N MET A 366 -18.48 32.65 33.93
CA MET A 366 -18.64 33.18 32.57
C MET A 366 -17.95 32.37 31.45
N ASP A 367 -17.09 31.39 31.77
CA ASP A 367 -16.17 30.81 30.76
C ASP A 367 -16.44 29.33 30.40
N GLN A 368 -17.58 28.76 30.79
CA GLN A 368 -17.95 27.38 30.39
C GLN A 368 -18.41 27.25 28.92
N TRP A 369 -18.73 28.38 28.29
CA TRP A 369 -19.19 28.42 26.89
C TRP A 369 -18.09 28.79 25.90
N ASP A 370 -16.96 29.32 26.34
CA ASP A 370 -15.82 29.53 25.45
C ASP A 370 -15.19 28.17 25.11
N ARG A 371 -15.40 27.73 23.86
CA ARG A 371 -14.87 26.46 23.35
C ARG A 371 -13.72 26.68 22.37
N ARG A 372 -13.13 27.87 22.37
CA ARG A 372 -11.95 28.18 21.57
C ARG A 372 -10.75 27.42 22.11
N CYS A 373 -9.94 26.90 21.20
CA CYS A 373 -8.67 26.27 21.53
C CYS A 373 -7.63 26.58 20.46
N ARG A 374 -6.37 26.66 20.86
CA ARG A 374 -5.26 26.74 19.92
C ARG A 374 -4.75 25.35 19.59
N VAL A 375 -4.61 25.07 18.30
CA VAL A 375 -4.04 23.82 17.78
C VAL A 375 -2.77 24.13 17.00
N ALA A 376 -1.81 23.21 17.04
CA ALA A 376 -0.54 23.31 16.34
C ALA A 376 -0.33 22.12 15.41
N THR A 377 0.18 22.40 14.22
CA THR A 377 0.82 21.40 13.36
C THR A 377 2.25 21.84 13.09
N CYS A 378 3.12 20.89 12.80
CA CYS A 378 4.52 21.18 12.59
C CYS A 378 5.11 20.38 11.45
N THR A 379 6.24 20.89 10.99
CA THR A 379 7.08 20.28 9.99
C THR A 379 8.47 20.13 10.60
N VAL A 380 9.06 18.95 10.45
CA VAL A 380 10.39 18.62 10.96
C VAL A 380 11.25 18.03 9.84
N ASN A 381 12.50 18.47 9.77
CA ASN A 381 13.51 17.97 8.83
C ASN A 381 14.25 16.79 9.44
N ASN A 382 13.55 15.66 9.58
CA ASN A 382 14.13 14.47 10.19
C ASN A 382 15.19 13.83 9.30
N TRP A 383 16.03 13.00 9.91
CA TRP A 383 17.01 12.19 9.22
C TRP A 383 16.83 10.74 9.66
N ALA A 384 16.77 9.82 8.70
CA ALA A 384 16.63 8.39 8.97
C ALA A 384 17.70 7.93 9.99
N LEU A 385 17.24 7.29 11.08
CA LEU A 385 18.04 6.77 12.18
C LEU A 385 18.78 7.80 13.06
N ASP A 386 18.66 9.10 12.78
CA ASP A 386 19.16 10.18 13.66
C ASP A 386 18.24 10.36 14.87
N PHE A 387 18.13 9.33 15.71
CA PHE A 387 17.21 9.30 16.85
C PHE A 387 17.39 10.50 17.78
N ARG A 388 18.65 10.91 18.00
CA ARG A 388 18.96 12.06 18.85
C ARG A 388 18.51 13.37 18.21
N GLY A 389 18.91 13.65 16.97
CA GLY A 389 18.52 14.89 16.29
C GLY A 389 17.01 14.96 16.05
N ASN A 390 16.37 13.84 15.68
CA ASN A 390 14.92 13.77 15.54
C ASN A 390 14.21 14.04 16.88
N TYR A 391 14.69 13.44 17.97
CA TYR A 391 14.16 13.74 19.31
C TYR A 391 14.30 15.23 19.68
N GLU A 392 15.48 15.82 19.44
CA GLU A 392 15.74 17.24 19.71
C GLU A 392 14.80 18.16 18.89
N ARG A 393 14.58 17.84 17.60
CA ARG A 393 13.61 18.54 16.74
C ARG A 393 12.18 18.41 17.25
N ILE A 394 11.75 17.21 17.65
CA ILE A 394 10.41 16.97 18.21
C ILE A 394 10.22 17.81 19.47
N VAL A 395 11.17 17.74 20.42
CA VAL A 395 11.14 18.52 21.67
C VAL A 395 11.06 20.02 21.40
N LYS A 396 11.85 20.54 20.46
CA LYS A 396 11.80 21.95 20.05
C LYS A 396 10.41 22.35 19.59
N THR A 397 9.80 21.59 18.66
CA THR A 397 8.44 21.90 18.19
C THR A 397 7.36 21.75 19.26
N CYS A 398 7.53 20.87 20.25
CA CYS A 398 6.63 20.76 21.39
C CYS A 398 6.75 21.96 22.33
N SER A 399 7.97 22.42 22.61
CA SER A 399 8.20 23.63 23.42
C SER A 399 7.56 24.85 22.75
N GLU A 400 7.87 25.07 21.47
CA GLU A 400 7.31 26.18 20.68
C GLU A 400 5.77 26.13 20.65
N ALA A 401 5.18 24.95 20.41
CA ALA A 401 3.72 24.80 20.43
C ALA A 401 3.12 25.11 21.81
N SER A 402 3.78 24.66 22.90
CA SER A 402 3.33 24.93 24.27
C SER A 402 3.45 26.41 24.64
N GLU A 403 4.54 27.08 24.26
CA GLU A 403 4.79 28.51 24.47
C GLU A 403 3.75 29.36 23.74
N LEU A 404 3.37 28.96 22.52
CA LEU A 404 2.28 29.57 21.77
C LEU A 404 0.89 29.28 22.37
N GLY A 405 0.80 28.42 23.39
CA GLY A 405 -0.44 28.08 24.07
C GLY A 405 -1.27 26.99 23.37
N ALA A 406 -0.71 26.24 22.43
CA ALA A 406 -1.41 25.14 21.77
C ALA A 406 -1.81 24.04 22.76
N ARG A 407 -2.90 23.34 22.46
CA ARG A 407 -3.41 22.18 23.23
C ARG A 407 -3.16 20.86 22.55
N ILE A 408 -2.91 20.88 21.24
CA ILE A 408 -2.56 19.72 20.44
C ILE A 408 -1.37 20.11 19.57
N ARG A 409 -0.33 19.28 19.54
CA ARG A 409 0.76 19.34 18.55
C ARG A 409 0.75 18.06 17.74
N LEU A 410 0.55 18.18 16.43
CA LEU A 410 0.66 17.08 15.47
C LEU A 410 2.03 17.08 14.80
N GLY A 411 2.77 15.98 14.93
CA GLY A 411 4.00 15.70 14.19
C GLY A 411 3.79 14.81 12.96
N PRO A 412 4.77 14.75 12.03
CA PRO A 412 4.71 13.90 10.85
C PRO A 412 4.71 12.38 11.14
N GLU A 413 4.31 11.60 10.15
CA GLU A 413 4.33 10.13 10.20
C GLU A 413 5.75 9.59 10.41
N LEU A 414 5.96 8.69 11.38
CA LEU A 414 7.29 8.10 11.68
C LEU A 414 8.37 9.16 11.99
N GLU A 415 8.01 10.29 12.61
CA GLU A 415 8.98 11.35 12.94
C GLU A 415 10.09 10.94 13.91
N ILE A 416 9.92 9.91 14.73
CA ILE A 416 10.96 9.46 15.68
C ILE A 416 12.17 8.86 14.95
N PRO A 417 12.03 7.79 14.15
CA PRO A 417 13.16 7.25 13.38
C PRO A 417 13.42 8.00 12.06
N GLY A 418 12.47 8.79 11.56
CA GLY A 418 12.47 9.27 10.18
C GLY A 418 11.73 8.30 9.24
N TYR A 419 11.10 8.84 8.18
CA TYR A 419 10.26 8.03 7.29
C TYR A 419 11.09 7.10 6.38
N GLY A 420 12.17 7.62 5.81
CA GLY A 420 13.04 7.00 4.82
C GLY A 420 14.00 5.94 5.37
N CYS A 421 13.66 5.23 6.44
CA CYS A 421 14.52 4.17 7.00
C CYS A 421 14.62 2.93 6.10
N ALA A 422 13.74 2.78 5.09
CA ALA A 422 13.73 1.64 4.16
C ALA A 422 13.84 0.28 4.91
N ASP A 423 14.81 -0.56 4.55
CA ASP A 423 14.97 -1.89 5.13
C ASP A 423 15.42 -1.86 6.60
N HIS A 424 15.86 -0.73 7.15
CA HIS A 424 16.15 -0.61 8.58
C HIS A 424 14.90 -0.81 9.44
N PHE A 425 13.68 -0.73 8.89
CA PHE A 425 12.47 -1.15 9.61
C PHE A 425 12.41 -2.66 9.90
N PHE A 426 13.22 -3.48 9.22
CA PHE A 426 13.38 -4.90 9.53
C PHE A 426 14.35 -5.14 10.70
N GLU A 427 15.18 -4.17 11.05
CA GLU A 427 16.12 -4.25 12.16
C GLU A 427 15.40 -4.00 13.50
N LEU A 428 15.74 -4.80 14.51
CA LEU A 428 15.17 -4.66 15.85
C LEU A 428 15.58 -3.35 16.52
N ASP A 429 16.78 -2.86 16.21
CA ASP A 429 17.34 -1.66 16.82
C ASP A 429 16.54 -0.41 16.44
N THR A 430 16.04 -0.32 15.20
CA THR A 430 15.18 0.78 14.76
C THR A 430 13.91 0.90 15.60
N GLU A 431 13.27 -0.22 15.91
CA GLU A 431 12.11 -0.25 16.81
C GLU A 431 12.52 0.07 18.26
N ARG A 432 13.59 -0.56 18.75
CA ARG A 432 14.06 -0.39 20.14
C ARG A 432 14.43 1.06 20.45
N HIS A 433 15.23 1.69 19.60
CA HIS A 433 15.62 3.08 19.77
C HIS A 433 14.43 4.03 19.61
N SER A 434 13.45 3.69 18.75
CA SER A 434 12.20 4.45 18.68
C SER A 434 11.42 4.41 20.01
N TRP A 435 11.34 3.26 20.68
CA TRP A 435 10.73 3.14 22.00
C TRP A 435 11.53 3.88 23.08
N GLU A 436 12.86 3.85 23.03
CA GLU A 436 13.73 4.62 23.93
C GLU A 436 13.49 6.13 23.79
N MET A 437 13.42 6.64 22.54
CA MET A 437 13.13 8.04 22.28
C MET A 437 11.70 8.42 22.71
N LEU A 438 10.72 7.55 22.49
CA LEU A 438 9.35 7.75 22.99
C LEU A 438 9.33 7.83 24.52
N SER A 439 10.06 6.96 25.22
CA SER A 439 10.16 7.00 26.68
C SER A 439 10.76 8.32 27.17
N LYS A 440 11.81 8.83 26.51
CA LYS A 440 12.39 10.15 26.81
C LYS A 440 11.38 11.28 26.55
N LEU A 441 10.65 11.19 25.44
CA LEU A 441 9.64 12.19 25.08
C LEU A 441 8.47 12.20 26.07
N VAL A 442 8.02 11.04 26.55
CA VAL A 442 6.99 10.92 27.59
C VAL A 442 7.47 11.60 28.89
N GLU A 443 8.71 11.39 29.31
CA GLU A 443 9.25 12.07 30.49
C GLU A 443 9.30 13.59 30.28
N LYS A 444 9.82 14.04 29.13
CA LYS A 444 9.91 15.45 28.77
C LYS A 444 8.52 16.11 28.67
N SER A 445 7.50 15.37 28.24
CA SER A 445 6.13 15.89 28.06
C SER A 445 5.47 16.38 29.36
N LYS A 446 6.00 15.99 30.53
CA LYS A 446 5.57 16.51 31.83
C LYS A 446 5.76 18.03 31.96
N GLU A 447 6.69 18.62 31.21
CA GLU A 447 6.89 20.07 31.14
C GLU A 447 5.74 20.80 30.41
N TRP A 448 4.93 20.07 29.64
CA TRP A 448 3.81 20.61 28.85
C TRP A 448 2.48 19.92 29.23
N PRO A 449 1.99 20.06 30.47
CA PRO A 449 0.87 19.26 31.00
C PRO A 449 -0.47 19.47 30.27
N ASN A 450 -0.61 20.55 29.50
CA ASN A 450 -1.80 20.87 28.72
C ASN A 450 -1.63 20.62 27.21
N LEU A 451 -0.50 20.08 26.76
CA LEU A 451 -0.21 19.80 25.36
C LEU A 451 -0.33 18.30 25.08
N LEU A 452 -1.30 17.93 24.24
CA LEU A 452 -1.37 16.59 23.67
C LEU A 452 -0.38 16.48 22.50
N VAL A 453 0.65 15.65 22.66
CA VAL A 453 1.66 15.39 21.63
C VAL A 453 1.26 14.16 20.82
N ILE A 454 1.08 14.32 19.51
CA ILE A 454 0.84 13.23 18.56
C ILE A 454 2.13 13.03 17.75
N THR A 455 2.72 11.84 17.85
CA THR A 455 4.01 11.47 17.23
C THR A 455 3.92 10.10 16.54
N GLY A 456 4.93 9.74 15.75
CA GLY A 456 4.97 8.50 14.97
C GLY A 456 6.24 7.68 15.20
N LEU A 457 6.07 6.37 15.40
CA LEU A 457 7.15 5.36 15.45
C LEU A 457 6.70 4.03 14.82
N PRO A 458 7.63 3.18 14.37
CA PRO A 458 7.35 1.81 13.98
C PRO A 458 7.05 0.98 15.23
N THR A 459 6.06 0.10 15.13
CA THR A 459 5.76 -0.87 16.18
C THR A 459 5.49 -2.24 15.56
N ARG A 460 6.11 -3.30 16.09
CA ARG A 460 5.79 -4.68 15.72
C ARG A 460 4.52 -5.11 16.44
N PHE A 461 3.39 -4.66 15.91
CA PHE A 461 2.09 -5.23 16.21
C PHE A 461 1.82 -6.38 15.21
N ARG A 462 1.25 -7.53 15.63
CA ARG A 462 1.00 -8.70 14.76
C ARG A 462 -0.14 -8.45 13.74
N SER A 463 0.02 -7.44 12.88
CA SER A 463 -0.84 -7.11 11.74
C SER A 463 -0.02 -6.34 10.69
N HIS A 464 -0.02 -6.80 9.44
CA HIS A 464 0.79 -6.21 8.36
C HIS A 464 0.29 -4.82 7.94
N HIS A 465 1.24 -3.93 7.60
CA HIS A 465 1.02 -2.63 6.96
C HIS A 465 0.44 -2.81 5.53
N ILE A 466 -0.43 -1.89 5.09
CA ILE A 466 -1.08 -1.90 3.77
C ILE A 466 -0.84 -0.53 3.08
N LEU A 467 -0.27 -0.59 1.87
CA LEU A 467 0.06 0.56 1.02
C LEU A 467 -1.17 1.29 0.45
N GLY A 468 -0.99 2.61 0.23
CA GLY A 468 -1.72 3.39 -0.77
C GLY A 468 -2.37 4.66 -0.23
N LYS A 469 -1.70 5.81 -0.40
CA LYS A 469 -2.28 7.13 -0.79
C LYS A 469 -1.29 8.28 -0.60
N SER A 470 -0.76 8.80 -1.72
CA SER A 470 -0.06 10.10 -1.73
C SER A 470 -0.70 11.17 -2.62
N ASN A 471 -1.58 10.88 -3.58
CA ASN A 471 -1.98 11.89 -4.58
C ASN A 471 -3.44 12.44 -4.53
N TYR A 472 -4.01 12.58 -3.33
CA TYR A 472 -5.42 13.03 -3.10
C TYR A 472 -5.55 14.07 -1.96
N ARG A 473 -4.41 14.54 -1.41
CA ARG A 473 -4.32 14.92 0.02
C ARG A 473 -4.92 16.30 0.36
N ILE A 474 -4.68 17.34 -0.42
CA ILE A 474 -5.10 18.73 -0.07
C ILE A 474 -6.54 19.03 -0.54
N ASN A 475 -6.84 18.88 -1.84
CA ASN A 475 -8.13 19.33 -2.41
C ASN A 475 -9.31 18.36 -2.19
N GLN A 476 -9.09 17.06 -1.91
CA GLN A 476 -10.18 16.07 -1.81
C GLN A 476 -10.25 15.31 -0.47
N LEU A 477 -9.16 15.20 0.32
CA LEU A 477 -9.17 14.58 1.66
C LEU A 477 -9.21 15.62 2.79
N ILE A 478 -8.38 16.66 2.81
CA ILE A 478 -8.36 17.63 3.92
C ILE A 478 -9.57 18.55 3.84
N LEU A 479 -9.72 19.29 2.73
CA LEU A 479 -10.88 20.15 2.48
C LEU A 479 -12.14 19.30 2.24
N GLY A 480 -12.02 18.22 1.45
CA GLY A 480 -13.15 17.34 1.16
C GLY A 480 -13.66 16.52 2.35
N SER A 481 -12.82 16.11 3.32
CA SER A 481 -13.31 15.40 4.52
C SER A 481 -13.78 16.35 5.62
N SER A 482 -13.08 17.49 5.84
CA SER A 482 -13.54 18.50 6.79
C SER A 482 -14.85 19.14 6.34
N ALA A 483 -15.00 19.47 5.05
CA ALA A 483 -16.25 19.99 4.50
C ALA A 483 -17.37 18.94 4.48
N LYS A 484 -17.06 17.65 4.25
CA LYS A 484 -18.09 16.60 4.18
C LYS A 484 -18.60 16.16 5.56
N VAL A 485 -17.73 16.09 6.58
CA VAL A 485 -18.06 15.54 7.90
C VAL A 485 -18.18 16.62 8.99
N GLY A 486 -17.55 17.79 8.80
CA GLY A 486 -17.41 18.84 9.81
C GLY A 486 -16.37 18.50 10.86
N GLY A 487 -15.51 19.44 11.22
CA GLY A 487 -14.44 19.30 12.21
C GLY A 487 -13.14 20.01 11.85
N VAL A 488 -12.21 20.01 12.81
CA VAL A 488 -10.84 20.49 12.63
C VAL A 488 -9.99 19.35 12.05
N TYR A 489 -9.25 19.65 10.99
CA TYR A 489 -8.31 18.74 10.36
C TYR A 489 -6.89 19.32 10.50
N LEU A 490 -6.02 18.54 11.15
CA LEU A 490 -4.60 18.83 11.28
C LEU A 490 -3.83 17.90 10.34
N TYR A 491 -2.95 18.46 9.53
CA TYR A 491 -2.04 17.73 8.66
C TYR A 491 -0.60 18.13 8.95
N ALA A 492 0.27 17.15 9.16
CA ALA A 492 1.70 17.34 9.36
C ALA A 492 2.47 16.51 8.33
N ASN A 493 3.52 17.09 7.74
CA ASN A 493 4.42 16.42 6.80
C ASN A 493 5.88 16.64 7.20
N HIS A 494 6.75 15.72 6.79
CA HIS A 494 8.19 15.95 6.84
C HIS A 494 8.60 17.10 5.92
N ARG A 495 9.80 17.62 6.12
CA ARG A 495 10.49 18.53 5.21
C ARG A 495 11.91 18.04 4.96
N GLY A 496 12.50 18.41 3.83
CA GLY A 496 13.90 18.09 3.57
C GLY A 496 14.11 16.73 2.93
N CYS A 497 15.36 16.26 2.94
CA CYS A 497 15.77 14.96 2.42
C CYS A 497 16.21 14.09 3.58
N ASP A 498 15.50 13.01 3.88
CA ASP A 498 15.74 12.17 5.07
C ASP A 498 16.72 11.01 4.85
N GLY A 499 17.42 10.97 3.72
CA GLY A 499 18.45 9.96 3.41
C GLY A 499 18.31 9.27 2.04
N ASP A 500 17.22 9.53 1.31
CA ASP A 500 17.02 9.05 -0.07
C ASP A 500 16.83 10.24 -1.04
N ARG A 501 16.61 9.96 -2.31
CA ARG A 501 16.36 10.90 -3.41
C ARG A 501 15.09 11.75 -3.30
N VAL A 502 14.27 11.52 -2.28
CA VAL A 502 12.97 12.18 -2.10
C VAL A 502 13.17 13.44 -1.28
N TYR A 503 12.54 14.53 -1.71
CA TYR A 503 12.42 15.74 -0.90
C TYR A 503 10.98 15.88 -0.40
N TYR A 504 10.80 16.00 0.91
CA TYR A 504 9.50 16.27 1.52
C TYR A 504 9.25 17.79 1.54
N ASP A 505 8.07 18.20 1.09
CA ASP A 505 7.74 19.62 0.83
C ASP A 505 7.47 20.44 2.10
N GLY A 506 7.07 19.80 3.21
CA GLY A 506 6.81 20.46 4.48
C GLY A 506 5.49 21.22 4.60
N ALA A 507 4.53 21.02 3.68
CA ALA A 507 3.25 21.76 3.60
C ALA A 507 2.22 21.39 4.67
N SER A 508 2.61 21.41 5.95
CA SER A 508 1.72 21.11 7.07
C SER A 508 0.61 22.16 7.17
N THR A 509 -0.62 21.74 7.48
CA THR A 509 -1.84 22.52 7.28
C THR A 509 -2.86 22.34 8.40
N ILE A 510 -3.59 23.41 8.72
CA ILE A 510 -4.74 23.42 9.63
C ILE A 510 -5.98 23.89 8.86
N ALA A 511 -7.05 23.11 8.89
CA ALA A 511 -8.33 23.46 8.28
C ALA A 511 -9.50 23.18 9.23
N GLN A 512 -10.58 23.93 9.11
CA GLN A 512 -11.81 23.72 9.89
C GLN A 512 -13.03 23.83 8.97
N ASN A 513 -13.88 22.79 8.96
CA ASN A 513 -15.16 22.77 8.23
C ASN A 513 -15.09 23.08 6.72
N GLY A 514 -13.92 22.99 6.09
CA GLY A 514 -13.69 23.32 4.68
C GLY A 514 -12.85 24.57 4.47
N ASP A 515 -12.61 25.35 5.51
CA ASP A 515 -11.82 26.58 5.46
C ASP A 515 -10.36 26.32 5.87
N LEU A 516 -9.42 26.85 5.08
CA LEU A 516 -7.99 26.79 5.37
C LEU A 516 -7.62 27.88 6.38
N LEU A 517 -7.02 27.51 7.52
CA LEU A 517 -6.69 28.47 8.58
C LEU A 517 -5.20 28.79 8.65
N ALA A 518 -4.34 27.80 8.40
CA ALA A 518 -2.90 27.98 8.43
C ALA A 518 -2.20 26.95 7.54
N GLN A 519 -1.09 27.34 6.92
CA GLN A 519 -0.20 26.46 6.17
C GLN A 519 1.26 26.89 6.34
N ILE A 520 2.16 25.93 6.53
CA ILE A 520 3.61 26.16 6.51
C ILE A 520 4.07 26.21 5.05
N HIS A 521 4.97 27.15 4.71
CA HIS A 521 5.51 27.30 3.36
C HIS A 521 6.24 26.04 2.87
N GLN A 522 6.04 25.72 1.60
CA GLN A 522 6.72 24.62 0.93
C GLN A 522 8.21 24.94 0.69
N PHE A 523 9.06 23.92 0.84
CA PHE A 523 10.49 23.96 0.50
C PHE A 523 11.35 24.99 1.27
N ASP A 524 10.89 25.40 2.45
CA ASP A 524 11.72 26.11 3.42
C ASP A 524 12.90 25.22 3.88
N ILE A 525 13.96 25.83 4.42
CA ILE A 525 15.22 25.12 4.72
C ILE A 525 15.41 24.78 6.19
N GLU A 526 14.65 25.44 7.07
CA GLU A 526 14.77 25.31 8.52
C GLU A 526 14.58 23.85 8.96
N ASP A 527 15.23 23.45 10.06
CA ASP A 527 15.08 22.09 10.56
C ASP A 527 13.72 21.87 11.25
N THR A 528 13.11 22.93 11.78
CA THR A 528 11.77 22.88 12.42
C THR A 528 10.91 24.06 12.00
N CYS A 529 9.59 23.87 11.95
CA CYS A 529 8.62 24.97 11.82
C CYS A 529 7.29 24.55 12.45
N VAL A 530 6.70 25.44 13.25
CA VAL A 530 5.41 25.25 13.90
C VAL A 530 4.45 26.34 13.43
N THR A 531 3.25 25.94 13.03
CA THR A 531 2.15 26.88 12.78
C THR A 531 0.97 26.57 13.69
N THR A 532 0.24 27.61 14.09
CA THR A 532 -0.91 27.49 15.00
C THR A 532 -2.13 28.17 14.43
N ALA A 533 -3.31 27.66 14.80
CA ALA A 533 -4.59 28.33 14.55
C ALA A 533 -5.48 28.26 15.79
N ILE A 534 -6.25 29.31 16.01
CA ILE A 534 -7.28 29.39 17.04
C ILE A 534 -8.60 28.98 16.39
N VAL A 535 -9.16 27.87 16.87
CA VAL A 535 -10.40 27.27 16.35
C VAL A 535 -11.49 27.29 17.40
N ASP A 536 -12.75 27.51 17.00
CA ASP A 536 -13.91 27.37 17.88
C ASP A 536 -14.61 26.03 17.62
N LEU A 537 -14.63 25.16 18.63
CA LEU A 537 -15.29 23.85 18.53
C LEU A 537 -16.83 23.96 18.45
N SER A 538 -17.40 25.12 18.79
CA SER A 538 -18.82 25.42 18.64
C SER A 538 -19.22 25.46 17.16
N ASP A 539 -18.36 26.01 16.29
CA ASP A 539 -18.60 26.06 14.84
C ASP A 539 -18.72 24.68 14.22
N ASN A 540 -17.94 23.71 14.72
CA ASN A 540 -18.06 22.31 14.29
C ASN A 540 -19.42 21.71 14.65
N SER A 541 -19.95 22.09 15.81
CA SER A 541 -21.26 21.62 16.27
C SER A 541 -22.36 22.22 15.40
N THR A 542 -22.28 23.51 15.10
CA THR A 542 -23.20 24.24 14.20
C THR A 542 -23.15 23.66 12.78
N PHE A 543 -21.97 23.50 12.20
CA PHE A 543 -21.78 22.94 10.86
C PHE A 543 -22.35 21.51 10.74
N ARG A 544 -22.12 20.67 11.75
CA ARG A 544 -22.67 19.31 11.79
C ARG A 544 -24.19 19.31 11.97
N GLN A 545 -24.76 20.24 12.72
CA GLN A 545 -26.21 20.39 12.87
C GLN A 545 -26.90 20.83 11.57
N MET A 546 -26.24 21.67 10.76
CA MET A 546 -26.74 22.07 9.44
C MET A 546 -26.83 20.88 8.45
N LYS A 547 -26.16 19.76 8.71
CA LYS A 547 -26.13 18.58 7.83
C LYS A 547 -26.85 17.37 8.46
N SER A 548 -28.16 17.28 8.23
CA SER A 548 -29.04 16.22 8.78
C SER A 548 -28.57 14.78 8.47
N SER A 549 -27.94 14.54 7.32
CA SER A 549 -27.41 13.22 6.91
C SER A 549 -26.26 12.69 7.77
N ASN A 550 -25.53 13.53 8.50
CA ASN A 550 -24.43 13.11 9.39
C ASN A 550 -24.94 12.39 10.65
N ARG A 551 -26.20 12.64 11.07
CA ARG A 551 -26.85 11.91 12.18
C ARG A 551 -27.17 10.46 11.81
N GLY A 552 -27.47 10.18 10.54
CA GLY A 552 -27.67 8.82 10.03
C GLY A 552 -26.39 7.99 10.02
N ASN A 553 -25.28 8.57 9.54
CA ASN A 553 -23.98 7.89 9.45
C ASN A 553 -23.32 7.61 10.82
N ALA A 554 -23.62 8.40 11.86
CA ALA A 554 -23.11 8.17 13.22
C ALA A 554 -23.72 6.93 13.90
N SER A 555 -24.86 6.43 13.42
CA SER A 555 -25.53 5.23 13.94
C SER A 555 -24.80 3.91 13.61
N ASP A 556 -23.84 3.96 12.69
CA ASP A 556 -23.05 2.82 12.20
C ASP A 556 -21.71 2.62 12.92
N GLN A 557 -21.42 3.37 14.00
CA GLN A 557 -20.05 3.49 14.50
C GLN A 557 -19.45 2.29 15.26
N ILE A 558 -18.15 2.15 14.99
CA ILE A 558 -17.09 1.41 15.69
C ILE A 558 -17.07 1.78 17.18
N THR A 559 -16.79 0.81 18.05
CA THR A 559 -16.52 1.06 19.47
C THR A 559 -15.28 1.96 19.61
N VAL A 560 -15.49 3.25 19.84
CA VAL A 560 -14.40 4.17 20.19
C VAL A 560 -14.14 4.01 21.69
N VAL A 561 -12.89 3.71 22.06
CA VAL A 561 -12.46 3.71 23.45
C VAL A 561 -12.07 5.15 23.79
N PRO A 562 -12.84 5.86 24.65
CA PRO A 562 -12.45 7.20 25.07
C PRO A 562 -11.21 7.11 25.97
N ILE A 563 -10.14 7.79 25.58
CA ILE A 563 -8.95 7.95 26.41
C ILE A 563 -9.15 9.24 27.21
N ARG A 564 -9.06 9.14 28.54
CA ARG A 564 -9.13 10.31 29.42
C ARG A 564 -7.78 11.00 29.41
N PHE A 565 -7.74 12.23 28.92
CA PHE A 565 -6.60 13.12 29.05
C PHE A 565 -6.77 13.97 30.30
N GLU A 566 -5.73 14.10 31.12
CA GLU A 566 -5.78 14.81 32.41
C GLU A 566 -5.53 16.33 32.28
N GLY A 567 -5.04 16.80 31.12
CA GLY A 567 -4.85 18.21 30.81
C GLY A 567 -6.10 18.90 30.25
N ASN A 568 -6.03 20.23 30.12
CA ASN A 568 -7.11 21.02 29.53
C ASN A 568 -6.99 21.10 28.00
N MET A 569 -7.93 20.49 27.27
CA MET A 569 -7.98 20.51 25.80
C MET A 569 -8.59 21.80 25.21
N ILE A 570 -9.15 22.69 26.04
CA ILE A 570 -9.78 23.96 25.65
C ILE A 570 -8.96 25.13 26.24
N GLY A 571 -9.02 26.30 25.60
CA GLY A 571 -8.29 27.50 26.00
C GLY A 571 -6.90 27.62 25.36
N GLY A 572 -5.99 28.32 26.02
CA GLY A 572 -4.71 28.74 25.41
C GLY A 572 -4.87 29.96 24.49
N VAL A 573 -5.96 30.68 24.71
CA VAL A 573 -6.44 31.82 23.93
C VAL A 573 -6.79 32.91 24.95
N LYS A 574 -6.29 34.13 24.75
CA LYS A 574 -6.65 35.25 25.64
C LYS A 574 -8.09 35.70 25.32
N PHE A 575 -8.80 36.27 26.29
CA PHE A 575 -10.20 36.69 26.12
C PHE A 575 -10.42 37.55 24.85
N ASN A 576 -9.53 38.52 24.60
CA ASN A 576 -9.58 39.44 23.46
C ASN A 576 -9.05 38.86 22.13
N GLU A 577 -8.53 37.63 22.13
CA GLU A 577 -7.88 37.04 20.98
C GLU A 577 -8.90 36.35 20.07
N LYS A 578 -8.98 36.76 18.80
CA LYS A 578 -10.00 36.25 17.86
C LYS A 578 -9.63 34.86 17.31
N CYS A 579 -10.61 34.14 16.79
CA CYS A 579 -10.36 32.95 15.98
C CYS A 579 -9.50 33.31 14.76
N THR A 580 -8.73 32.34 14.28
CA THR A 580 -7.92 32.55 13.07
C THR A 580 -8.85 32.69 11.87
N GLU A 581 -8.69 33.79 11.13
CA GLU A 581 -9.47 34.06 9.93
C GLU A 581 -9.08 33.07 8.81
N PRO A 582 -10.05 32.59 8.01
CA PRO A 582 -9.77 31.78 6.84
C PRO A 582 -8.86 32.47 5.82
N ILE A 583 -7.93 31.72 5.26
CA ILE A 583 -7.13 32.14 4.12
C ILE A 583 -8.02 32.09 2.87
N THR A 584 -8.33 33.25 2.30
CA THR A 584 -9.19 33.36 1.11
C THR A 584 -8.43 33.08 -0.20
N ASN A 585 -7.12 33.40 -0.24
CA ASN A 585 -6.29 33.27 -1.44
C ASN A 585 -5.48 31.96 -1.46
N VAL A 586 -6.18 30.83 -1.32
CA VAL A 586 -5.52 29.51 -1.26
C VAL A 586 -4.70 29.22 -2.53
N GLU A 587 -5.10 29.77 -3.68
CA GLU A 587 -4.42 29.60 -4.96
C GLU A 587 -3.02 30.24 -4.99
N GLU A 588 -2.80 31.35 -4.26
CA GLU A 588 -1.49 32.02 -4.19
C GLU A 588 -0.46 31.24 -3.34
N LEU A 589 -0.94 30.31 -2.51
CA LEU A 589 -0.08 29.41 -1.74
C LEU A 589 0.39 28.19 -2.55
N GLN A 590 -0.22 27.92 -3.71
CA GLN A 590 0.17 26.82 -4.57
C GLN A 590 1.21 27.28 -5.58
N LEU A 591 2.40 26.68 -5.52
CA LEU A 591 3.43 26.91 -6.52
C LEU A 591 3.01 26.28 -7.85
N SER A 592 3.30 26.97 -8.95
CA SER A 592 3.20 26.34 -10.27
C SER A 592 4.28 25.25 -10.40
N PRO A 593 4.09 24.23 -11.27
CA PRO A 593 5.07 23.16 -11.43
C PRO A 593 6.50 23.65 -11.73
N ILE A 594 6.65 24.73 -12.53
CA ILE A 594 7.95 25.32 -12.83
C ILE A 594 8.49 26.12 -11.63
N ALA A 595 7.63 26.79 -10.87
CA ALA A 595 8.04 27.46 -9.65
C ALA A 595 8.54 26.46 -8.59
N GLU A 596 7.96 25.26 -8.50
CA GLU A 596 8.49 24.19 -7.63
C GLU A 596 9.94 23.82 -7.97
N LEU A 597 10.33 23.81 -9.25
CA LEU A 597 11.73 23.56 -9.66
C LEU A 597 12.71 24.63 -9.16
N CYS A 598 12.25 25.86 -8.91
CA CYS A 598 13.06 26.93 -8.33
C CYS A 598 13.22 26.81 -6.81
N HIS A 599 12.49 25.91 -6.15
CA HIS A 599 12.44 25.80 -4.69
C HIS A 599 12.83 24.41 -4.19
N GLY A 600 12.27 23.34 -4.75
CA GLY A 600 12.48 21.95 -4.34
C GLY A 600 13.92 21.47 -4.53
N PRO A 601 14.43 21.34 -5.77
CA PRO A 601 15.81 20.91 -6.02
C PRO A 601 16.86 21.77 -5.29
N PRO A 602 16.75 23.11 -5.27
CA PRO A 602 17.64 23.94 -4.46
C PRO A 602 17.63 23.59 -2.96
N ALA A 603 16.47 23.39 -2.34
CA ALA A 603 16.38 23.04 -0.92
C ALA A 603 16.91 21.62 -0.64
N TYR A 604 16.73 20.69 -1.58
CA TYR A 604 17.32 19.35 -1.54
C TYR A 604 18.85 19.43 -1.55
N LEU A 605 19.44 20.19 -2.49
CA LEU A 605 20.90 20.36 -2.58
C LEU A 605 21.46 20.95 -1.28
N TRP A 606 20.77 21.89 -0.64
CA TRP A 606 21.25 22.40 0.65
C TRP A 606 21.27 21.32 1.74
N THR A 607 20.17 20.58 1.85
CA THR A 607 20.03 19.53 2.87
C THR A 607 21.04 18.41 2.66
N TYR A 608 21.23 17.98 1.40
CA TYR A 608 22.17 16.92 1.05
C TYR A 608 23.62 17.35 1.32
N LEU A 609 23.99 18.58 0.97
CA LEU A 609 25.33 19.12 1.24
C LEU A 609 25.65 19.08 2.74
N ARG A 610 24.76 19.62 3.58
CA ARG A 610 24.94 19.65 5.03
C ARG A 610 25.07 18.25 5.64
N ARG A 611 24.25 17.29 5.20
CA ARG A 611 24.21 15.93 5.77
C ARG A 611 25.34 15.04 5.29
N SER A 612 25.81 15.23 4.05
CA SER A 612 26.93 14.48 3.50
C SER A 612 28.28 14.81 4.17
N GLY A 613 28.38 15.95 4.85
CA GLY A 613 29.65 16.46 5.40
C GLY A 613 30.62 16.98 4.33
N MET A 614 30.18 17.07 3.08
CA MET A 614 30.98 17.56 1.96
C MET A 614 31.07 19.08 1.98
N ALA A 615 32.12 19.62 1.33
CA ALA A 615 32.44 21.05 1.40
C ALA A 615 31.85 21.85 0.24
N GLY A 616 31.28 21.19 -0.77
CA GLY A 616 30.63 21.83 -1.91
C GLY A 616 30.30 20.84 -3.03
N TYR A 617 30.12 21.39 -4.23
CA TYR A 617 29.73 20.74 -5.46
C TYR A 617 30.73 20.97 -6.57
N PHE A 618 30.86 19.98 -7.46
CA PHE A 618 31.60 20.06 -8.69
C PHE A 618 30.68 19.77 -9.89
N ILE A 619 30.67 20.66 -10.89
CA ILE A 619 29.90 20.49 -12.13
C ILE A 619 30.85 20.49 -13.34
N PRO A 620 30.84 19.44 -14.18
CA PRO A 620 31.39 19.52 -15.53
C PRO A 620 30.45 20.39 -16.39
N LEU A 621 30.76 21.69 -16.46
CA LEU A 621 29.89 22.69 -17.08
C LEU A 621 30.14 22.72 -18.59
N SER A 622 29.17 22.24 -19.38
CA SER A 622 29.31 22.14 -20.84
C SER A 622 28.87 23.40 -21.60
N GLY A 623 28.17 24.33 -20.95
CA GLY A 623 27.54 25.47 -21.63
C GLY A 623 26.21 25.13 -22.33
N GLY A 624 25.78 23.85 -22.28
CA GLY A 624 24.45 23.42 -22.71
C GLY A 624 23.37 23.67 -21.66
N GLN A 625 22.11 23.46 -22.02
CA GLN A 625 20.95 23.74 -21.18
C GLN A 625 20.95 22.96 -19.86
N ASP A 626 21.27 21.67 -19.87
CA ASP A 626 21.14 20.83 -18.67
C ASP A 626 22.18 21.18 -17.60
N SER A 627 23.46 21.26 -17.97
CA SER A 627 24.53 21.63 -17.04
C SER A 627 24.38 23.06 -16.51
N SER A 628 23.86 23.96 -17.36
CA SER A 628 23.50 25.33 -16.97
C SER A 628 22.35 25.37 -15.97
N ALA A 629 21.33 24.53 -16.14
CA ALA A 629 20.22 24.43 -15.20
C ALA A 629 20.69 23.95 -13.83
N VAL A 630 21.57 22.95 -13.78
CA VAL A 630 22.17 22.46 -12.52
C VAL A 630 22.98 23.56 -11.82
N ALA A 631 23.81 24.31 -12.56
CA ALA A 631 24.57 25.43 -11.99
C ALA A 631 23.65 26.55 -11.46
N ALA A 632 22.58 26.88 -12.19
CA ALA A 632 21.57 27.83 -11.76
C ALA A 632 20.83 27.34 -10.49
N MET A 633 20.49 26.05 -10.38
CA MET A 633 19.88 25.46 -9.17
C MET A 633 20.77 25.60 -7.93
N VAL A 634 22.09 25.42 -8.07
CA VAL A 634 23.04 25.66 -6.96
C VAL A 634 23.08 27.15 -6.57
N ARG A 635 22.98 28.07 -7.53
CA ARG A 635 22.85 29.49 -7.20
C ARG A 635 21.55 29.79 -6.47
N LEU A 636 20.42 29.25 -6.94
CA LEU A 636 19.11 29.41 -6.28
C LEU A 636 19.09 28.78 -4.88
N MET A 637 19.88 27.72 -4.65
CA MET A 637 20.10 27.16 -3.32
C MET A 637 20.76 28.22 -2.43
N CYS A 638 21.81 28.88 -2.91
CA CYS A 638 22.48 29.94 -2.17
C CYS A 638 21.54 31.12 -1.87
N GLU A 639 20.75 31.56 -2.86
CA GLU A 639 19.73 32.62 -2.69
C GLU A 639 18.74 32.26 -1.58
N LYS A 640 18.26 31.01 -1.58
CA LYS A 640 17.30 30.52 -0.59
C LYS A 640 17.89 30.50 0.81
N VAL A 641 19.13 30.03 0.96
CA VAL A 641 19.81 29.94 2.26
C VAL A 641 20.10 31.33 2.84
N CYS A 642 20.76 32.18 2.05
CA CYS A 642 21.09 33.53 2.47
C CYS A 642 19.82 34.35 2.77
N GLY A 643 18.78 34.18 1.94
CA GLY A 643 17.47 34.79 2.17
C GLY A 643 16.81 34.33 3.47
N ALA A 644 16.89 33.05 3.82
CA ALA A 644 16.36 32.53 5.08
C ALA A 644 17.12 33.09 6.29
N VAL A 645 18.46 33.12 6.25
CA VAL A 645 19.30 33.72 7.30
C VAL A 645 18.95 35.19 7.52
N LYS A 646 18.88 35.95 6.42
CA LYS A 646 18.53 37.37 6.46
C LYS A 646 17.13 37.61 7.03
N ARG A 647 16.12 36.88 6.53
CA ARG A 647 14.73 36.97 7.04
C ARG A 647 14.68 36.69 8.53
N ARG A 648 15.34 35.64 9.00
CA ARG A 648 15.27 35.23 10.41
C ARG A 648 15.91 36.26 11.35
N ARG A 649 17.04 36.83 10.94
CA ARG A 649 17.68 37.94 11.65
C ARG A 649 16.72 39.13 11.79
N GLU A 650 15.98 39.44 10.74
CA GLU A 650 15.05 40.58 10.70
C GLU A 650 13.74 40.33 11.47
N THR A 651 13.29 39.08 11.61
CA THR A 651 12.02 38.77 12.31
C THR A 651 12.17 38.66 13.82
N ASP A 652 13.03 37.77 14.31
CA ASP A 652 13.11 37.45 15.75
C ASP A 652 14.53 37.09 16.22
N GLY A 653 15.53 37.21 15.34
CA GLY A 653 16.92 36.90 15.66
C GLY A 653 17.18 35.43 15.98
N GLY A 654 16.23 34.53 15.67
CA GLY A 654 16.35 33.10 15.94
C GLY A 654 17.49 32.45 15.16
N ASP A 655 18.01 31.34 15.69
CA ASP A 655 19.04 30.53 15.04
C ASP A 655 18.53 29.13 14.72
N ASP A 656 19.06 28.53 13.66
CA ASP A 656 18.68 27.19 13.22
C ASP A 656 19.90 26.43 12.67
N PRO A 657 20.04 25.12 12.94
CA PRO A 657 21.13 24.31 12.37
C PRO A 657 21.22 24.36 10.84
N ALA A 658 20.12 24.68 10.15
CA ALA A 658 20.11 24.88 8.70
C ALA A 658 20.95 26.05 8.21
N TYR A 659 21.34 27.00 9.08
CA TYR A 659 22.11 28.18 8.72
C TYR A 659 23.63 27.99 8.81
N TYR A 660 24.08 26.75 9.03
CA TYR A 660 25.48 26.42 9.20
C TYR A 660 25.95 25.39 8.17
N LEU A 661 27.19 25.56 7.70
CA LEU A 661 27.91 24.59 6.86
C LEU A 661 29.31 24.37 7.45
N GLY A 662 29.67 23.11 7.71
CA GLY A 662 30.96 22.78 8.34
C GLY A 662 31.19 23.47 9.69
N GLY A 663 30.12 23.73 10.45
CA GLY A 663 30.16 24.41 11.75
C GLY A 663 30.28 25.94 11.68
N LYS A 664 30.34 26.54 10.48
CA LYS A 664 30.36 27.99 10.29
C LYS A 664 29.02 28.50 9.82
N LYS A 665 28.57 29.63 10.38
CA LYS A 665 27.35 30.29 9.92
C LYS A 665 27.54 30.79 8.50
N VAL A 666 26.53 30.57 7.68
CA VAL A 666 26.53 30.93 6.26
C VAL A 666 26.48 32.46 6.10
N VAL A 667 27.19 32.96 5.09
CA VAL A 667 27.18 34.39 4.72
C VAL A 667 25.82 34.81 4.18
N GLU A 668 25.50 36.10 4.20
CA GLU A 668 24.22 36.61 3.68
C GLU A 668 24.28 36.98 2.19
N ASP A 669 25.45 37.00 1.56
CA ASP A 669 25.58 37.19 0.11
C ASP A 669 25.50 35.83 -0.62
N PRO A 670 24.45 35.59 -1.42
CA PRO A 670 24.33 34.37 -2.22
C PRO A 670 25.49 34.16 -3.20
N ALA A 671 26.10 35.23 -3.72
CA ALA A 671 27.22 35.12 -4.65
C ALA A 671 28.49 34.65 -3.97
N GLU A 672 28.80 35.21 -2.81
CA GLU A 672 29.91 34.75 -1.99
C GLU A 672 29.73 33.29 -1.57
N LEU A 673 28.53 32.90 -1.11
CA LEU A 673 28.25 31.51 -0.76
C LEU A 673 28.44 30.58 -1.96
N CYS A 674 27.92 30.96 -3.13
CA CYS A 674 28.05 30.17 -4.36
C CYS A 674 29.53 29.98 -4.73
N ASN A 675 30.36 31.01 -4.60
CA ASN A 675 31.81 30.90 -4.85
C ASN A 675 32.50 29.90 -3.92
N GLN A 676 32.08 29.87 -2.65
CA GLN A 676 32.63 28.96 -1.66
C GLN A 676 32.23 27.49 -1.91
N VAL A 677 31.02 27.25 -2.41
CA VAL A 677 30.47 25.89 -2.51
C VAL A 677 30.43 25.33 -3.93
N LEU A 678 30.55 26.12 -4.99
CA LEU A 678 30.38 25.66 -6.36
C LEU A 678 31.67 25.76 -7.17
N PHE A 679 32.16 24.62 -7.64
CA PHE A 679 33.27 24.50 -8.57
C PHE A 679 32.75 24.03 -9.92
N THR A 680 33.19 24.68 -11.00
CA THR A 680 32.77 24.35 -12.35
C THR A 680 33.99 24.17 -13.24
N CYS A 681 33.90 23.25 -14.20
CA CYS A 681 34.97 23.04 -15.17
C CYS A 681 34.41 22.82 -16.58
N TYR A 682 34.84 23.64 -17.54
CA TYR A 682 34.60 23.40 -18.96
C TYR A 682 35.71 22.52 -19.54
N MET A 683 35.33 21.36 -20.08
CA MET A 683 36.27 20.35 -20.57
C MET A 683 36.17 20.23 -22.10
N ALA A 684 36.92 21.09 -22.79
CA ALA A 684 36.92 21.21 -24.24
C ALA A 684 37.65 20.05 -24.92
N SER A 685 37.22 19.73 -26.13
CA SER A 685 37.96 18.92 -27.11
C SER A 685 38.18 19.75 -28.39
N GLU A 686 38.95 19.25 -29.35
CA GLU A 686 39.14 19.87 -30.67
C GLU A 686 37.83 20.08 -31.45
N HIS A 687 36.75 19.40 -31.05
CA HIS A 687 35.41 19.50 -31.62
C HIS A 687 34.50 20.52 -30.92
N SER A 688 34.94 21.12 -29.81
CA SER A 688 34.13 22.05 -29.03
C SER A 688 34.12 23.44 -29.67
N SER A 689 32.95 24.08 -29.69
CA SER A 689 32.79 25.43 -30.25
C SER A 689 33.19 26.53 -29.25
N ASP A 690 33.58 27.69 -29.78
CA ASP A 690 33.85 28.87 -28.94
C ASP A 690 32.57 29.39 -28.26
N GLU A 691 31.40 29.13 -28.86
CA GLU A 691 30.09 29.52 -28.35
C GLU A 691 29.75 28.79 -27.05
N THR A 692 29.90 27.46 -26.98
CA THR A 692 29.59 26.70 -25.76
C THR A 692 30.55 27.05 -24.62
N ARG A 693 31.82 27.32 -24.94
CA ARG A 693 32.79 27.83 -23.98
C ARG A 693 32.40 29.19 -23.41
N LYS A 694 32.04 30.16 -24.26
CA LYS A 694 31.60 31.49 -23.82
C LYS A 694 30.34 31.41 -22.95
N CYS A 695 29.42 30.51 -23.29
CA CYS A 695 28.22 30.27 -22.48
C CYS A 695 28.57 29.73 -21.09
N ALA A 696 29.45 28.72 -21.01
CA ALA A 696 29.91 28.16 -19.73
C ALA A 696 30.63 29.20 -18.87
N GLU A 697 31.58 29.94 -19.44
CA GLU A 697 32.31 30.99 -18.73
C GLU A 697 31.38 32.15 -18.28
N GLY A 698 30.46 32.56 -19.15
CA GLY A 698 29.47 33.61 -18.87
C GLY A 698 28.56 33.24 -17.70
N LEU A 699 28.02 32.01 -17.72
CA LEU A 699 27.17 31.54 -16.63
C LEU A 699 27.97 31.39 -15.33
N ALA A 700 29.19 30.83 -15.38
CA ALA A 700 30.04 30.69 -14.22
C ALA A 700 30.32 32.04 -13.53
N ARG A 701 30.48 33.12 -14.30
CA ARG A 701 30.58 34.50 -13.79
C ARG A 701 29.26 35.00 -13.17
N ASN A 702 28.11 34.77 -13.81
CA ASN A 702 26.81 35.18 -13.28
C ASN A 702 26.46 34.50 -11.95
N VAL A 703 26.70 33.18 -11.85
CA VAL A 703 26.44 32.45 -10.59
C VAL A 703 27.51 32.69 -9.53
N ASN A 704 28.70 33.17 -9.95
CA ASN A 704 29.90 33.38 -9.15
C ASN A 704 30.62 32.09 -8.69
N SER A 705 30.65 31.06 -9.53
CA SER A 705 31.33 29.79 -9.21
C SER A 705 32.86 29.89 -9.36
N ASN A 706 33.60 29.00 -8.68
CA ASN A 706 35.02 28.79 -8.94
C ASN A 706 35.21 28.01 -10.26
N HIS A 707 35.56 28.72 -11.33
CA HIS A 707 35.57 28.19 -12.69
C HIS A 707 36.96 27.88 -13.22
N SER A 708 37.08 26.77 -13.94
CA SER A 708 38.27 26.37 -14.68
C SER A 708 37.92 25.90 -16.10
N GLY A 709 38.87 25.96 -17.02
CA GLY A 709 38.73 25.43 -18.37
C GLY A 709 39.96 24.62 -18.75
N ILE A 710 39.75 23.45 -19.36
CA ILE A 710 40.82 22.55 -19.81
C ILE A 710 40.53 21.98 -21.19
N PHE A 711 41.59 21.50 -21.86
CA PHE A 711 41.51 20.74 -23.11
C PHE A 711 41.85 19.27 -22.85
N ILE A 712 41.01 18.34 -23.29
CA ILE A 712 41.16 16.91 -23.01
C ILE A 712 41.91 16.14 -24.11
N ASP A 713 42.21 16.79 -25.24
CA ASP A 713 42.73 16.13 -26.45
C ASP A 713 44.04 15.38 -26.22
N THR A 714 44.91 15.89 -25.34
CA THR A 714 46.16 15.21 -24.98
C THR A 714 45.89 13.87 -24.28
N VAL A 715 44.88 13.83 -23.40
CA VAL A 715 44.48 12.61 -22.68
C VAL A 715 43.80 11.62 -23.64
N VAL A 716 42.89 12.12 -24.48
CA VAL A 716 42.20 11.32 -25.52
C VAL A 716 43.24 10.68 -26.45
N SER A 717 44.15 11.48 -27.00
CA SER A 717 45.20 11.02 -27.91
C SER A 717 46.11 9.98 -27.26
N SER A 718 46.43 10.14 -25.97
CA SER A 718 47.26 9.19 -25.24
C SER A 718 46.56 7.83 -25.10
N ILE A 719 45.28 7.82 -24.78
CA ILE A 719 44.49 6.57 -24.68
C ILE A 719 44.35 5.90 -26.05
N LEU A 720 44.10 6.69 -27.10
CA LEU A 720 44.02 6.20 -28.47
C LEU A 720 45.35 5.57 -28.93
N LYS A 721 46.49 6.16 -28.58
CA LYS A 721 47.81 5.56 -28.85
C LYS A 721 47.97 4.20 -28.17
N VAL A 722 47.51 4.04 -26.92
CA VAL A 722 47.55 2.74 -26.23
C VAL A 722 46.68 1.70 -26.96
N PHE A 723 45.49 2.09 -27.42
CA PHE A 723 44.65 1.21 -28.23
C PHE A 723 45.34 0.78 -29.53
N ASN A 724 45.98 1.71 -30.25
CA ASN A 724 46.72 1.42 -31.47
C ASN A 724 47.89 0.46 -31.23
N VAL A 725 48.62 0.62 -30.12
CA VAL A 725 49.69 -0.33 -29.74
C VAL A 725 49.13 -1.74 -29.52
N ALA A 726 47.93 -1.87 -28.95
CA ALA A 726 47.31 -3.16 -28.66
C ALA A 726 46.67 -3.83 -29.90
N TYR A 727 46.05 -3.06 -30.80
CA TYR A 727 45.21 -3.59 -31.88
C TYR A 727 45.69 -3.26 -33.30
N GLY A 728 46.72 -2.42 -33.45
CA GLY A 728 47.39 -2.13 -34.73
C GLY A 728 46.62 -1.23 -35.70
N PHE A 729 45.56 -0.55 -35.26
CA PHE A 729 44.87 0.47 -36.07
C PHE A 729 44.36 1.63 -35.21
N MET A 730 44.06 2.75 -35.86
CA MET A 730 43.47 3.93 -35.24
C MET A 730 42.03 4.18 -35.70
N PRO A 731 41.03 4.22 -34.80
CA PRO A 731 39.68 4.60 -35.16
C PRO A 731 39.60 6.01 -35.75
N SER A 732 38.67 6.20 -36.71
CA SER A 732 38.43 7.47 -37.39
C SER A 732 36.95 7.85 -37.43
N PHE A 733 36.66 9.15 -37.28
CA PHE A 733 35.31 9.71 -37.50
C PHE A 733 34.84 9.61 -38.96
N GLN A 734 35.77 9.40 -39.90
CA GLN A 734 35.47 9.24 -41.32
C GLN A 734 35.27 7.77 -41.73
N SER A 735 35.40 6.83 -40.80
CA SER A 735 35.19 5.41 -41.09
C SER A 735 33.74 5.13 -41.49
N SER A 736 33.55 4.19 -42.43
CA SER A 736 32.23 3.66 -42.77
C SER A 736 31.62 2.82 -41.65
N ASP A 737 32.43 2.33 -40.69
CA ASP A 737 31.95 1.58 -39.54
C ASP A 737 31.59 2.53 -38.39
N ASN A 738 30.28 2.71 -38.17
CA ASN A 738 29.74 3.56 -37.11
C ASN A 738 30.23 3.19 -35.69
N ARG A 739 30.77 1.98 -35.48
CA ARG A 739 31.33 1.58 -34.18
C ARG A 739 32.55 2.43 -33.81
N GLU A 740 33.36 2.83 -34.77
CA GLU A 740 34.55 3.67 -34.52
C GLU A 740 34.15 5.07 -34.07
N THR A 741 33.25 5.73 -34.82
CA THR A 741 32.68 7.04 -34.47
C THR A 741 32.00 7.02 -33.11
N MET A 742 31.28 5.94 -32.77
CA MET A 742 30.66 5.79 -31.45
C MET A 742 31.71 5.61 -30.34
N ALA A 743 32.77 4.84 -30.58
CA ALA A 743 33.85 4.64 -29.62
C ALA A 743 34.62 5.94 -29.32
N LEU A 744 34.89 6.76 -30.35
CA LEU A 744 35.57 8.05 -30.23
C LEU A 744 34.74 9.08 -29.43
N GLN A 745 33.42 9.09 -29.60
CA GLN A 745 32.54 9.94 -28.78
C GLN A 745 32.51 9.45 -27.33
N ASN A 746 32.36 8.13 -27.13
CA ASN A 746 32.29 7.53 -25.81
C ASN A 746 33.57 7.75 -24.98
N ILE A 747 34.75 7.67 -25.60
CA ILE A 747 36.00 7.84 -24.84
C ILE A 747 36.18 9.28 -24.36
N GLN A 748 35.82 10.27 -25.17
CA GLN A 748 35.81 11.68 -24.76
C GLN A 748 34.83 11.91 -23.59
N ALA A 749 33.62 11.34 -23.67
CA ALA A 749 32.62 11.47 -22.61
C ALA A 749 33.09 10.85 -21.27
N ARG A 750 33.74 9.68 -21.31
CA ARG A 750 34.27 8.99 -20.12
C ARG A 750 35.47 9.70 -19.50
N ILE A 751 36.37 10.26 -20.31
CA ILE A 751 37.52 11.03 -19.80
C ILE A 751 37.04 12.24 -18.99
N ARG A 752 35.99 12.93 -19.44
CA ARG A 752 35.40 14.05 -18.69
C ARG A 752 34.91 13.61 -17.31
N MET A 753 34.30 12.43 -17.20
CA MET A 753 33.89 11.87 -15.91
C MET A 753 35.11 11.61 -15.00
N VAL A 754 36.17 10.98 -15.53
CA VAL A 754 37.40 10.72 -14.76
C VAL A 754 38.01 12.02 -14.23
N LEU A 755 38.07 13.06 -15.06
CA LEU A 755 38.60 14.36 -14.66
C LEU A 755 37.67 15.08 -13.67
N ALA A 756 36.35 14.95 -13.82
CA ALA A 756 35.39 15.54 -12.90
C ALA A 756 35.57 15.01 -11.47
N TYR A 757 35.72 13.70 -11.31
CA TYR A 757 35.99 13.09 -10.01
C TYR A 757 37.37 13.45 -9.45
N LEU A 758 38.40 13.51 -10.30
CA LEU A 758 39.73 13.96 -9.87
C LEU A 758 39.69 15.39 -9.31
N PHE A 759 39.01 16.31 -10.00
CA PHE A 759 38.85 17.68 -9.54
C PHE A 759 37.94 17.79 -8.33
N ALA A 760 36.83 17.05 -8.26
CA ALA A 760 35.98 17.04 -7.08
C ALA A 760 36.74 16.61 -5.81
N GLN A 761 37.69 15.68 -5.95
CA GLN A 761 38.52 15.19 -4.86
C GLN A 761 39.67 16.15 -4.48
N LEU A 762 40.24 16.89 -5.43
CA LEU A 762 41.48 17.67 -5.23
C LEU A 762 41.34 19.19 -5.33
N ALA A 763 40.25 19.74 -5.88
CA ALA A 763 40.10 21.18 -6.11
C ALA A 763 40.20 21.99 -4.81
N LEU A 764 39.78 21.44 -3.67
CA LEU A 764 39.90 22.12 -2.38
C LEU A 764 41.33 22.15 -1.84
N VAL A 765 42.19 21.21 -2.26
CA VAL A 765 43.61 21.21 -1.91
C VAL A 765 44.30 22.46 -2.47
N SER A 766 43.99 22.84 -3.72
CA SER A 766 44.54 24.07 -4.31
C SER A 766 44.07 25.33 -3.59
N HIS A 767 42.93 25.26 -2.90
CA HIS A 767 42.37 26.33 -2.09
C HIS A 767 42.74 26.24 -0.60
N LYS A 768 43.60 25.29 -0.21
CA LYS A 768 44.00 25.02 1.19
C LYS A 768 42.79 24.81 2.12
N ARG A 769 41.73 24.17 1.60
CA ARG A 769 40.50 23.85 2.33
C ARG A 769 40.40 22.33 2.54
N PRO A 770 39.94 21.87 3.72
CA PRO A 770 39.68 20.46 3.95
C PRO A 770 38.40 19.99 3.23
N GLY A 771 38.27 18.67 3.05
CA GLY A 771 37.08 18.03 2.49
C GLY A 771 37.17 17.77 0.99
N GLY A 772 36.07 17.27 0.42
CA GLY A 772 35.89 17.06 -1.02
C GLY A 772 34.58 17.67 -1.51
N LEU A 773 34.37 17.59 -2.82
CA LEU A 773 33.16 18.08 -3.50
C LEU A 773 32.32 16.91 -4.00
N LEU A 774 31.00 17.08 -4.01
CA LEU A 774 30.06 16.16 -4.65
C LEU A 774 29.97 16.46 -6.15
N VAL A 775 30.16 15.46 -7.01
CA VAL A 775 29.95 15.60 -8.46
C VAL A 775 28.46 15.62 -8.73
N LEU A 776 27.99 16.65 -9.45
CA LEU A 776 26.59 16.75 -9.88
C LEU A 776 26.43 16.27 -11.32
N GLY A 777 25.50 15.32 -11.50
CA GLY A 777 25.08 14.82 -12.81
C GLY A 777 24.12 15.78 -13.50
N THR A 778 24.09 15.73 -14.83
CA THR A 778 23.30 16.66 -15.66
C THR A 778 22.40 15.96 -16.68
N ALA A 779 22.17 14.65 -16.55
CA ALA A 779 21.24 13.94 -17.43
C ALA A 779 19.80 14.29 -17.06
N ASN A 780 18.92 14.57 -18.03
CA ASN A 780 17.50 14.81 -17.77
C ASN A 780 16.67 13.52 -17.90
N VAL A 781 15.38 13.60 -17.58
CA VAL A 781 14.48 12.43 -17.54
C VAL A 781 14.23 11.83 -18.92
N ASP A 782 14.17 12.67 -19.96
CA ASP A 782 13.83 12.26 -21.32
C ASP A 782 15.00 11.49 -21.96
N GLU A 783 16.22 12.00 -21.80
CA GLU A 783 17.46 11.32 -22.20
C GLU A 783 17.64 10.01 -21.45
N SER A 784 17.39 10.01 -20.14
CA SER A 784 17.46 8.82 -19.30
C SER A 784 16.43 7.76 -19.72
N LEU A 785 15.25 8.18 -20.18
CA LEU A 785 14.16 7.29 -20.60
C LEU A 785 14.51 6.49 -21.86
N VAL A 786 15.13 7.13 -22.85
CA VAL A 786 15.59 6.46 -24.08
C VAL A 786 17.05 5.97 -24.00
N GLY A 787 17.73 6.28 -22.89
CA GLY A 787 19.13 5.99 -22.63
C GLY A 787 20.09 6.67 -23.62
N TYR A 788 19.78 7.92 -23.98
CA TYR A 788 20.62 8.81 -24.78
C TYR A 788 21.71 9.44 -23.91
N LEU A 789 22.64 8.60 -23.46
CA LEU A 789 23.80 8.96 -22.65
C LEU A 789 24.91 7.91 -22.83
N THR A 790 26.16 8.26 -22.59
CA THR A 790 27.25 7.28 -22.58
C THR A 790 27.30 6.61 -21.22
N LYS A 791 27.28 5.28 -21.17
CA LYS A 791 27.40 4.57 -19.89
C LYS A 791 28.75 4.90 -19.25
N TYR A 792 28.72 5.46 -18.03
CA TYR A 792 29.87 5.95 -17.26
C TYR A 792 30.54 7.22 -17.80
N ASP A 793 29.80 8.12 -18.45
CA ASP A 793 30.22 9.52 -18.65
C ASP A 793 29.76 10.42 -17.49
N CYS A 794 29.75 11.74 -17.69
CA CYS A 794 29.28 12.73 -16.70
C CYS A 794 27.79 12.62 -16.33
N SER A 795 27.01 11.74 -16.97
CA SER A 795 25.70 11.31 -16.47
C SER A 795 25.80 10.45 -15.20
N SER A 796 26.96 9.83 -14.97
CA SER A 796 27.33 9.08 -13.77
C SER A 796 28.10 10.00 -12.81
N ALA A 797 27.46 10.37 -11.72
CA ALA A 797 27.88 11.34 -10.73
C ALA A 797 27.41 10.89 -9.33
N ASP A 798 27.60 11.73 -8.30
CA ASP A 798 27.18 11.37 -6.94
C ASP A 798 25.67 11.57 -6.76
N ILE A 799 25.14 12.70 -7.23
CA ILE A 799 23.71 13.02 -7.24
C ILE A 799 23.33 13.81 -8.50
N ASN A 800 22.07 13.73 -8.94
CA ASN A 800 21.56 14.45 -10.10
C ASN A 800 20.27 15.23 -9.76
N PRO A 801 20.31 16.57 -9.69
CA PRO A 801 19.13 17.35 -9.31
C PRO A 801 18.06 17.45 -10.42
N ILE A 802 18.40 17.10 -11.67
CA ILE A 802 17.51 17.24 -12.83
C ILE A 802 17.15 15.90 -13.50
N GLY A 803 17.61 14.77 -12.95
CA GLY A 803 17.41 13.44 -13.56
C GLY A 803 15.96 12.97 -13.65
N SER A 804 15.03 13.67 -13.00
CA SER A 804 13.59 13.46 -13.16
C SER A 804 12.87 14.70 -13.70
N VAL A 805 13.54 15.63 -14.37
CA VAL A 805 12.94 16.85 -14.92
C VAL A 805 12.95 16.74 -16.44
N SER A 806 11.83 17.12 -17.09
CA SER A 806 11.72 17.11 -18.54
C SER A 806 12.56 18.21 -19.18
N LYS A 807 13.05 17.98 -20.40
CA LYS A 807 13.81 19.00 -21.15
C LYS A 807 13.00 20.28 -21.33
N ARG A 808 11.68 20.13 -21.55
CA ARG A 808 10.73 21.23 -21.68
C ARG A 808 10.63 22.08 -20.41
N ASP A 809 10.59 21.45 -19.24
CA ASP A 809 10.47 22.18 -17.98
C ASP A 809 11.81 22.79 -17.55
N LEU A 810 12.94 22.15 -17.90
CA LEU A 810 14.27 22.73 -17.75
C LEU A 810 14.41 24.03 -18.53
N ARG A 811 13.91 24.09 -19.77
CA ARG A 811 13.91 25.33 -20.57
C ARG A 811 13.12 26.45 -19.91
N GLN A 812 11.90 26.15 -19.43
CA GLN A 812 11.07 27.12 -18.70
C GLN A 812 11.72 27.56 -17.38
N PHE A 813 12.39 26.65 -16.68
CA PHE A 813 13.17 26.98 -15.48
C PHE A 813 14.32 27.95 -15.80
N LEU A 814 15.06 27.71 -16.88
CA LEU A 814 16.14 28.61 -17.31
C LEU A 814 15.61 30.01 -17.68
N GLU A 815 14.44 30.09 -18.32
CA GLU A 815 13.76 31.37 -18.59
C GLU A 815 13.46 32.13 -17.29
N ILE A 816 12.94 31.46 -16.26
CA ILE A 816 12.73 32.08 -14.93
C ILE A 816 14.07 32.50 -14.30
N ALA A 817 15.11 31.67 -14.39
CA ALA A 817 16.44 32.00 -13.87
C ALA A 817 17.03 33.26 -14.54
N TYR A 818 16.82 33.40 -15.85
CA TYR A 818 17.17 34.59 -16.61
C TYR A 818 16.36 35.81 -16.17
N GLU A 819 15.02 35.73 -16.17
CA GLU A 819 14.14 36.87 -15.94
C GLU A 819 14.12 37.35 -14.48
N LYS A 820 14.03 36.41 -13.52
CA LYS A 820 13.81 36.72 -12.10
C LYS A 820 15.10 36.84 -11.29
N TYR A 821 16.13 36.10 -11.67
CA TYR A 821 17.39 36.03 -10.91
C TYR A 821 18.58 36.70 -11.63
N GLY A 822 18.33 37.34 -12.78
CA GLY A 822 19.33 38.18 -13.45
C GLY A 822 20.52 37.43 -14.04
N MET A 823 20.38 36.13 -14.32
CA MET A 823 21.44 35.30 -14.93
C MET A 823 21.48 35.51 -16.45
N THR A 824 21.92 36.69 -16.88
CA THR A 824 21.82 37.14 -18.28
C THR A 824 22.53 36.25 -19.30
N ALA A 825 23.60 35.56 -18.90
CA ALA A 825 24.33 34.60 -19.73
C ALA A 825 23.48 33.37 -20.13
N LEU A 826 22.36 33.10 -19.46
CA LEU A 826 21.45 32.03 -19.85
C LEU A 826 20.73 32.30 -21.17
N ARG A 827 20.65 33.57 -21.63
CA ARG A 827 19.94 33.88 -22.89
C ARG A 827 20.54 33.13 -24.08
N SER A 828 21.87 33.15 -24.21
CA SER A 828 22.57 32.43 -25.28
C SER A 828 22.42 30.91 -25.15
N VAL A 829 22.32 30.39 -23.93
CA VAL A 829 22.09 28.96 -23.67
C VAL A 829 20.67 28.54 -24.08
N ILE A 830 19.65 29.34 -23.76
CA ILE A 830 18.25 29.07 -24.11
C ILE A 830 18.03 29.13 -25.63
N ASP A 831 18.68 30.09 -26.30
CA ASP A 831 18.58 30.28 -27.75
C ASP A 831 19.43 29.27 -28.54
N SER A 832 20.39 28.60 -27.90
CA SER A 832 21.21 27.58 -28.53
C SER A 832 20.41 26.31 -28.85
N THR A 833 20.75 25.67 -29.97
CA THR A 833 20.17 24.37 -30.34
C THR A 833 20.88 23.26 -29.54
N PRO A 834 20.15 22.35 -28.85
CA PRO A 834 20.74 21.23 -28.14
C PRO A 834 21.51 20.29 -29.08
N THR A 835 22.81 20.15 -28.83
CA THR A 835 23.71 19.29 -29.61
C THR A 835 24.85 18.75 -28.73
N ALA A 836 25.35 17.56 -29.05
CA ALA A 836 26.58 17.01 -28.48
C ALA A 836 27.80 17.31 -29.37
N GLU A 837 28.68 18.21 -28.92
CA GLU A 837 29.93 18.59 -29.62
C GLU A 837 31.05 17.53 -29.47
N LEU A 838 30.75 16.30 -29.86
CA LEU A 838 31.68 15.15 -29.76
C LEU A 838 32.20 14.67 -31.12
N ARG A 839 31.77 15.31 -32.21
CA ARG A 839 32.16 15.02 -33.60
C ARG A 839 32.78 16.25 -34.26
N PRO A 840 33.62 16.08 -35.30
CA PRO A 840 34.15 17.19 -36.07
C PRO A 840 33.06 18.14 -36.55
N LEU A 841 33.29 19.44 -36.39
CA LEU A 841 32.42 20.49 -36.88
C LEU A 841 32.44 20.51 -38.42
N ILE A 842 31.27 20.76 -39.04
CA ILE A 842 31.16 20.99 -40.49
C ILE A 842 30.97 22.50 -40.69
N ASP A 843 31.89 23.15 -41.41
CA ASP A 843 31.91 24.61 -41.61
C ASP A 843 31.84 25.42 -40.29
N GLY A 844 32.47 24.91 -39.22
CA GLY A 844 32.46 25.54 -37.90
C GLY A 844 31.13 25.43 -37.15
N LYS A 845 30.17 24.63 -37.65
CA LYS A 845 28.86 24.39 -37.03
C LYS A 845 28.68 22.92 -36.68
N VAL A 846 27.85 22.68 -35.67
CA VAL A 846 27.54 21.32 -35.22
C VAL A 846 26.70 20.61 -36.28
N SER A 847 27.14 19.40 -36.67
CA SER A 847 26.57 18.67 -37.80
C SER A 847 25.22 18.01 -37.52
N GLN A 848 24.85 17.81 -36.25
CA GLN A 848 23.71 16.98 -35.86
C GLN A 848 23.11 17.39 -34.51
N THR A 849 21.78 17.35 -34.39
CA THR A 849 21.04 17.65 -33.15
C THR A 849 20.68 16.38 -32.37
N ASP A 850 20.49 16.53 -31.06
CA ASP A 850 20.14 15.41 -30.17
C ASP A 850 18.81 14.75 -30.58
N GLU A 851 17.78 15.56 -30.88
CA GLU A 851 16.47 15.06 -31.31
C GLU A 851 16.54 14.31 -32.65
N ALA A 852 17.41 14.73 -33.56
CA ALA A 852 17.62 14.05 -34.83
C ALA A 852 18.30 12.68 -34.63
N GLU A 853 19.26 12.58 -33.70
CA GLU A 853 19.84 11.29 -33.33
C GLU A 853 18.83 10.38 -32.63
N ILE A 854 18.09 10.90 -31.65
CA ILE A 854 17.06 10.14 -30.93
C ILE A 854 15.95 9.71 -31.92
N GLY A 855 15.62 10.55 -32.88
CA GLY A 855 14.55 10.37 -33.86
C GLY A 855 13.14 10.59 -33.29
N LEU A 856 13.06 11.27 -32.15
CA LEU A 856 11.85 11.71 -31.45
C LEU A 856 12.16 13.08 -30.83
N THR A 857 11.18 13.99 -30.83
CA THR A 857 11.34 15.28 -30.13
C THR A 857 11.16 15.11 -28.62
N TYR A 858 11.68 16.03 -27.83
CA TYR A 858 11.50 16.01 -26.37
C TYR A 858 10.01 16.14 -25.98
N ASP A 859 9.20 16.89 -26.74
CA ASP A 859 7.75 16.96 -26.53
C ASP A 859 7.06 15.61 -26.76
N GLU A 860 7.48 14.88 -27.80
CA GLU A 860 6.99 13.52 -28.08
C GLU A 860 7.39 12.56 -26.96
N LEU A 861 8.64 12.63 -26.50
CA LEU A 861 9.16 11.80 -25.40
C LEU A 861 8.39 12.03 -24.10
N SER A 862 8.07 13.29 -23.77
CA SER A 862 7.31 13.61 -22.55
C SER A 862 5.89 13.02 -22.59
N VAL A 863 5.22 13.06 -23.76
CA VAL A 863 3.91 12.40 -23.96
C VAL A 863 4.03 10.88 -23.83
N ILE A 864 5.00 10.29 -24.53
CA ILE A 864 5.25 8.84 -24.51
C ILE A 864 5.59 8.36 -23.10
N GLY A 865 6.42 9.10 -22.38
CA GLY A 865 6.81 8.86 -20.98
C GLY A 865 5.58 8.75 -20.09
N ARG A 866 4.67 9.74 -20.15
CA ARG A 866 3.41 9.75 -19.39
C ARG A 866 2.46 8.59 -19.75
N LEU A 867 2.36 8.22 -21.03
CA LEU A 867 1.56 7.08 -21.48
C LEU A 867 2.13 5.75 -20.97
N ARG A 868 3.45 5.61 -20.98
CA ARG A 868 4.15 4.44 -20.43
C ARG A 868 3.98 4.35 -18.90
N LYS A 869 4.19 5.45 -18.18
CA LYS A 869 4.08 5.57 -16.72
C LYS A 869 3.60 6.99 -16.38
N PRO A 870 2.55 7.19 -15.56
CA PRO A 870 1.75 6.17 -14.88
C PRO A 870 0.72 5.48 -15.80
N GLY A 871 0.59 5.88 -17.08
CA GLY A 871 -0.45 5.36 -17.97
C GLY A 871 -0.44 3.84 -18.19
N GLY A 872 0.67 3.16 -17.91
CA GLY A 872 0.75 1.70 -17.90
C GLY A 872 0.67 1.07 -19.29
N MET A 873 0.89 1.84 -20.36
CA MET A 873 0.72 1.39 -21.74
C MET A 873 1.99 0.71 -22.27
N GLY A 874 1.87 -0.54 -22.70
CA GLY A 874 2.87 -1.23 -23.53
C GLY A 874 2.81 -0.78 -25.01
N PRO A 875 3.64 -1.35 -25.90
CA PRO A 875 3.78 -0.88 -27.29
C PRO A 875 2.45 -0.75 -28.06
N TYR A 876 1.64 -1.80 -28.06
CA TYR A 876 0.38 -1.82 -28.80
C TYR A 876 -0.66 -0.83 -28.23
N ALA A 877 -0.82 -0.79 -26.92
CA ALA A 877 -1.75 0.15 -26.27
C ALA A 877 -1.33 1.61 -26.48
N MET A 878 -0.02 1.87 -26.43
CA MET A 878 0.56 3.18 -26.71
C MET A 878 0.29 3.61 -28.16
N PHE A 879 0.49 2.71 -29.13
CA PHE A 879 0.16 2.97 -30.53
C PHE A 879 -1.31 3.40 -30.71
N LEU A 880 -2.27 2.63 -30.20
CA LEU A 880 -3.69 2.98 -30.30
C LEU A 880 -4.01 4.33 -29.64
N LYS A 881 -3.37 4.63 -28.51
CA LYS A 881 -3.57 5.91 -27.83
C LYS A 881 -2.95 7.08 -28.58
N LEU A 882 -1.79 6.88 -29.19
CA LEU A 882 -1.13 7.92 -29.98
C LEU A 882 -1.86 8.17 -31.30
N LEU A 883 -2.47 7.17 -31.93
CA LEU A 883 -3.35 7.40 -33.08
C LEU A 883 -4.50 8.36 -32.76
N THR A 884 -5.07 8.27 -31.54
CA THR A 884 -6.13 9.19 -31.11
C THR A 884 -5.62 10.56 -30.69
N LEU A 885 -4.35 10.70 -30.27
CA LEU A 885 -3.78 11.97 -29.84
C LEU A 885 -3.06 12.72 -30.96
N TRP A 886 -2.51 12.00 -31.93
CA TRP A 886 -1.64 12.52 -32.98
C TRP A 886 -2.19 12.27 -34.38
N GLY A 887 -3.38 11.68 -34.53
CA GLY A 887 -3.96 11.38 -35.84
C GLY A 887 -4.14 12.61 -36.76
N ASP A 888 -4.23 13.81 -36.18
CA ASP A 888 -4.29 15.06 -36.95
C ASP A 888 -2.91 15.57 -37.41
N LYS A 889 -1.83 15.09 -36.77
CA LYS A 889 -0.44 15.55 -36.98
C LYS A 889 0.40 14.55 -37.76
N TYR A 890 0.16 13.26 -37.59
CA TYR A 890 0.97 12.17 -38.13
C TYR A 890 0.09 11.10 -38.78
N SER A 891 0.59 10.51 -39.86
CA SER A 891 -0.03 9.33 -40.48
C SER A 891 0.01 8.12 -39.53
N VAL A 892 -0.80 7.11 -39.82
CA VAL A 892 -0.83 5.85 -39.04
C VAL A 892 0.56 5.19 -39.02
N GLU A 893 1.27 5.22 -40.14
CA GLU A 893 2.61 4.67 -40.32
C GLU A 893 3.67 5.47 -39.57
N GLU A 894 3.56 6.80 -39.56
CA GLU A 894 4.46 7.66 -38.79
C GLU A 894 4.32 7.42 -37.28
N VAL A 895 3.10 7.23 -36.78
CA VAL A 895 2.85 6.88 -35.38
C VAL A 895 3.41 5.48 -35.06
N GLU A 896 3.23 4.50 -35.95
CA GLU A 896 3.85 3.18 -35.81
C GLU A 896 5.38 3.31 -35.70
N GLU A 897 6.02 4.04 -36.61
CA GLU A 897 7.46 4.19 -36.64
C GLU A 897 7.99 4.80 -35.34
N LYS A 898 7.33 5.87 -34.85
CA LYS A 898 7.69 6.54 -33.59
C LYS A 898 7.57 5.61 -32.39
N VAL A 899 6.49 4.83 -32.28
CA VAL A 899 6.30 3.86 -31.19
C VAL A 899 7.37 2.77 -31.24
N ARG A 900 7.64 2.22 -32.42
CA ARG A 900 8.66 1.18 -32.61
C ARG A 900 10.05 1.71 -32.26
N LYS A 901 10.38 2.93 -32.70
CA LYS A 901 11.67 3.60 -32.42
C LYS A 901 11.86 3.83 -30.92
N PHE A 902 10.84 4.35 -30.24
CA PHE A 902 10.86 4.52 -28.79
C PHE A 902 11.12 3.19 -28.06
N TRP A 903 10.31 2.16 -28.32
CA TRP A 903 10.43 0.88 -27.61
C TRP A 903 11.70 0.13 -27.96
N TRP A 904 12.25 0.31 -29.16
CA TRP A 904 13.57 -0.19 -29.53
C TRP A 904 14.67 0.51 -28.72
N ARG A 905 14.69 1.85 -28.64
CA ARG A 905 15.68 2.58 -27.83
C ARG A 905 15.57 2.24 -26.34
N TYR A 906 14.36 2.28 -25.81
CA TYR A 906 14.08 1.94 -24.42
C TYR A 906 14.58 0.53 -24.07
N ARG A 907 14.30 -0.48 -24.90
CA ARG A 907 14.70 -1.88 -24.59
C ARG A 907 16.20 -2.10 -24.65
N VAL A 908 16.89 -1.54 -25.64
CA VAL A 908 18.34 -1.78 -25.81
C VAL A 908 19.16 -0.99 -24.79
N ASN A 909 18.65 0.15 -24.31
CA ASN A 909 19.37 1.02 -23.39
C ASN A 909 18.92 0.90 -21.92
N ARG A 910 17.93 0.06 -21.59
CA ARG A 910 17.42 -0.01 -20.20
C ARG A 910 18.51 -0.34 -19.17
N HIS A 911 19.50 -1.14 -19.56
CA HIS A 911 20.68 -1.48 -18.74
C HIS A 911 21.53 -0.27 -18.30
N LYS A 912 21.28 0.94 -18.83
CA LYS A 912 21.91 2.18 -18.37
C LYS A 912 21.21 2.76 -17.14
N ALA A 913 19.89 2.61 -17.04
CA ALA A 913 19.10 3.07 -15.89
C ALA A 913 19.38 2.31 -14.59
N THR A 914 19.96 1.10 -14.68
CA THR A 914 20.33 0.30 -13.50
C THR A 914 21.56 0.83 -12.76
N VAL A 915 22.32 1.73 -13.39
CA VAL A 915 23.52 2.37 -12.83
C VAL A 915 23.45 3.89 -12.96
N SER A 916 22.25 4.42 -13.22
CA SER A 916 22.07 5.87 -13.32
C SER A 916 22.27 6.52 -11.96
N THR A 917 22.86 7.70 -11.96
CA THR A 917 23.03 8.54 -10.77
C THR A 917 21.71 8.72 -10.02
N PRO A 918 21.69 8.59 -8.68
CA PRO A 918 20.52 8.92 -7.88
C PRO A 918 20.02 10.33 -8.18
N ALA A 919 18.80 10.42 -8.70
CA ALA A 919 18.19 11.69 -9.09
C ALA A 919 17.06 12.07 -8.16
N ILE A 920 16.96 13.36 -7.83
CA ILE A 920 15.81 13.92 -7.11
C ILE A 920 14.53 13.49 -7.82
N HIS A 921 13.50 13.08 -7.07
CA HIS A 921 12.22 12.72 -7.66
C HIS A 921 11.30 13.94 -7.82
N ALA A 922 10.91 14.25 -9.06
CA ALA A 922 9.96 15.29 -9.44
C ALA A 922 8.88 14.72 -10.39
N GLU A 923 9.27 14.15 -11.54
CA GLU A 923 8.31 13.61 -12.50
C GLU A 923 7.86 12.18 -12.18
N ASN A 924 6.54 11.96 -12.30
CA ASN A 924 5.92 10.64 -12.04
C ASN A 924 6.29 9.57 -13.08
N TYR A 925 6.86 9.96 -14.23
CA TYR A 925 7.30 9.06 -15.29
C TYR A 925 8.81 8.80 -15.30
N SER A 926 9.53 9.22 -14.26
CA SER A 926 10.97 8.98 -14.12
C SER A 926 11.32 7.50 -14.35
N PRO A 927 12.33 7.19 -15.19
CA PRO A 927 12.73 5.82 -15.50
C PRO A 927 13.64 5.19 -14.44
N ASP A 928 13.82 5.82 -13.28
CA ASP A 928 14.66 5.30 -12.19
C ASP A 928 14.32 3.85 -11.83
N ASP A 929 15.34 2.98 -11.88
CA ASP A 929 15.18 1.54 -11.65
C ASP A 929 15.26 1.14 -10.18
N HIS A 930 15.71 2.04 -9.28
CA HIS A 930 15.97 1.70 -7.89
C HIS A 930 14.76 1.86 -6.96
N ARG A 931 13.79 2.72 -7.28
CA ARG A 931 12.59 2.95 -6.47
C ARG A 931 11.31 3.19 -7.28
N ASN A 932 11.38 3.99 -8.35
CA ASN A 932 10.15 4.48 -9.01
C ASN A 932 9.59 3.52 -10.08
N ASP A 933 10.47 2.92 -10.87
CA ASP A 933 10.12 2.21 -12.10
C ASP A 933 10.95 0.93 -12.25
N HIS A 934 10.80 0.01 -11.31
CA HIS A 934 11.42 -1.31 -11.36
C HIS A 934 10.99 -2.10 -12.61
N ARG A 935 11.94 -2.42 -13.49
CA ARG A 935 11.67 -3.11 -14.76
C ARG A 935 12.79 -4.10 -15.10
N PRO A 936 12.52 -5.11 -15.96
CA PRO A 936 13.61 -5.89 -16.56
C PRO A 936 14.60 -4.98 -17.29
N PHE A 937 15.89 -5.30 -17.26
CA PHE A 937 16.90 -4.62 -18.07
C PHE A 937 17.39 -5.47 -19.25
N LEU A 938 17.03 -6.75 -19.28
CA LEU A 938 17.19 -7.66 -20.41
C LEU A 938 15.82 -7.91 -21.04
N TYR A 939 15.59 -7.30 -22.20
CA TYR A 939 14.31 -7.37 -22.91
C TYR A 939 14.40 -8.22 -24.18
N PRO A 940 13.31 -8.93 -24.55
CA PRO A 940 13.18 -9.52 -25.87
C PRO A 940 12.98 -8.42 -26.93
N ASP A 941 12.85 -8.82 -28.19
CA ASP A 941 12.72 -7.89 -29.32
C ASP A 941 11.36 -7.19 -29.47
N PHE A 942 10.39 -7.58 -28.65
CA PHE A 942 8.99 -7.17 -28.76
C PHE A 942 8.36 -7.50 -30.13
N SER A 943 8.85 -8.56 -30.78
CA SER A 943 8.35 -9.06 -32.07
C SER A 943 6.83 -9.19 -32.10
N TYR A 944 6.24 -9.91 -31.14
CA TYR A 944 4.79 -10.09 -31.06
C TYR A 944 4.03 -8.76 -30.97
N GLN A 945 4.47 -7.85 -30.11
CA GLN A 945 3.82 -6.55 -29.93
C GLN A 945 3.92 -5.70 -31.20
N PHE A 946 5.06 -5.72 -31.90
CA PHE A 946 5.25 -4.99 -33.15
C PHE A 946 4.49 -5.63 -34.32
N GLU A 947 4.32 -6.95 -34.34
CA GLU A 947 3.48 -7.64 -35.31
C GLU A 947 2.01 -7.25 -35.15
N ARG A 948 1.51 -7.22 -33.91
CA ARG A 948 0.15 -6.75 -33.60
C ARG A 948 -0.09 -5.30 -34.03
N ILE A 949 0.92 -4.43 -33.93
CA ILE A 949 0.82 -3.05 -34.44
C ILE A 949 0.69 -3.08 -35.96
N ARG A 950 1.55 -3.83 -36.67
CA ARG A 950 1.50 -3.96 -38.14
C ARG A 950 0.16 -4.49 -38.64
N GLU A 951 -0.36 -5.55 -38.02
CA GLU A 951 -1.70 -6.08 -38.33
C GLU A 951 -2.77 -4.99 -38.21
N LYS A 952 -2.68 -4.15 -37.17
CA LYS A 952 -3.64 -3.08 -36.95
C LYS A 952 -3.49 -1.93 -37.96
N VAL A 953 -2.27 -1.60 -38.35
CA VAL A 953 -1.98 -0.62 -39.40
C VAL A 953 -2.62 -1.08 -40.72
N GLU A 954 -2.44 -2.34 -41.09
CA GLU A 954 -3.04 -2.91 -42.31
C GLU A 954 -4.57 -3.00 -42.24
N GLU A 955 -5.14 -3.25 -41.06
CA GLU A 955 -6.60 -3.18 -40.85
C GLU A 955 -7.15 -1.76 -41.06
N LEU A 956 -6.45 -0.75 -40.53
CA LEU A 956 -6.85 0.66 -40.65
C LEU A 956 -6.73 1.17 -42.10
N LYS A 957 -5.68 0.74 -42.83
CA LYS A 957 -5.53 1.04 -44.26
C LYS A 957 -6.66 0.49 -45.13
N LYS A 958 -7.26 -0.65 -44.75
CA LYS A 958 -8.39 -1.25 -45.47
C LYS A 958 -9.74 -0.59 -45.15
N SER A 959 -9.79 0.18 -44.07
CA SER A 959 -11.02 0.81 -43.55
C SER A 959 -11.16 2.28 -43.94
N ASN A 960 -10.07 2.90 -44.41
CA ASN A 960 -10.04 4.19 -45.12
C ASN A 960 -10.01 3.94 -46.62
#